data_AF-A0AAU4EVW3-F1
#
_entry.id   AF-A0AAU4EVW3-F1
#
_cell.length_a   1.000
_cell.length_b   1.000
_cell.length_c   1.000
_cell.angle_alpha   90.00
_cell.angle_beta   90.00
_cell.angle_gamma   90.00
#
_symmetry.space_group_name_H-M   'P 1'
#
loop_
_entity.id
_entity.type
_entity.pdbx_description
1 polymer ?
#
loop_
_entity_poly.entity_id
_entity_poly.type
_entity_poly.pdbx_seq_one_letter_code
_entity_poly.pdbx_strand_id
1 'polypeptide(L)'
;MRSVPGSGPGGSSGAEASTISRVRRVLAIKPFRRLWGVTYLCSVADWLNILALTGLATKLTNNYFAQNFAFVGVVLTGLAPGLLFAPVGGLLADRFDRRKVMVVADLLRCGFLLSIAFVSAPWWLLVGNFLVGSAASMWIPSKEAAVPNLLRRPDQVETANQLGMVMTYGLAVITAAGANAILTGINTNFLHVPGEDTSLRIAKLVVIITALLYLASAILIATRIPELSLRNVHESPEKKADLADEEKLGIGRMIADGFRFVRSTPLVRGLLVGAFGAFAAGGAVIGSAKPYSSSLLAGDSAFSLLVLAIFLGLASGMAFAPKLSRRLPHDRLFGVSIIAAGLSLALVALSPHLSVSLVTVVLVGFWAGTAFLTGVTIIGSRVEDAIRGRINAIYQLMMKLVLFGTTVTVPVLVGVVATRTINVWGSPVTIDGTRPIMLVGAALALIAGFFAYRQMDDKRTEPILSDLRNALRRTPRRVNGFLIAVEGTTAINTAIQAVNLADWMRGGTRPVVVAADPALDDKRLTALVSGASLTGARAQALAAAAVRADIVERHVQPALDAGSVVVMERFVDSPLAHLSAVAGLDSDELEGLADWATGRLRPDLTVLLDAAPPGAPRDRAATMNDQWRVQHLLVEMAAADPDRYVVIDADGTDTEVAARIRTALRAVFVGRLSALAPAASTPEQPVTLPLDVDEPSAEETRPVETADASRVEAK
;
A
#
# COMPACT_ATOMS: atom_id res chain seq x y z
N MET A 1 -34.78 -36.44 13.48
CA MET A 1 -35.12 -35.02 13.63
C MET A 1 -33.85 -34.28 14.04
N ARG A 2 -33.31 -33.49 13.09
CA ARG A 2 -32.24 -32.46 13.15
C ARG A 2 -30.85 -32.82 13.74
N SER A 3 -29.99 -33.20 12.80
CA SER A 3 -28.53 -33.11 12.80
C SER A 3 -28.03 -31.66 12.78
N VAL A 4 -26.95 -31.40 13.52
CA VAL A 4 -26.05 -30.23 13.38
C VAL A 4 -24.71 -30.80 12.90
N PRO A 5 -24.18 -30.43 11.71
CA PRO A 5 -22.88 -30.92 11.27
C PRO A 5 -21.75 -30.14 11.93
N GLY A 6 -20.79 -30.89 12.47
CA GLY A 6 -19.53 -30.40 13.02
C GLY A 6 -18.63 -29.77 11.95
N SER A 7 -17.86 -28.79 12.41
CA SER A 7 -16.80 -28.09 11.70
C SER A 7 -15.65 -29.03 11.31
N GLY A 8 -15.47 -29.25 10.00
CA GLY A 8 -14.24 -29.84 9.45
C GLY A 8 -13.09 -28.83 9.40
N PRO A 9 -11.82 -29.30 9.42
CA PRO A 9 -10.65 -28.43 9.22
C PRO A 9 -10.60 -28.01 7.75
N GLY A 10 -11.11 -26.80 7.49
CA GLY A 10 -11.23 -26.23 6.15
C GLY A 10 -9.86 -25.92 5.53
N GLY A 11 -9.69 -26.36 4.28
CA GLY A 11 -8.51 -26.19 3.46
C GLY A 11 -8.01 -24.74 3.32
N SER A 12 -6.69 -24.65 3.25
CA SER A 12 -5.86 -23.46 3.04
C SER A 12 -6.12 -22.81 1.68
N SER A 13 -7.06 -21.87 1.65
CA SER A 13 -7.23 -20.85 0.59
C SER A 13 -6.32 -19.65 0.86
N GLY A 14 -5.01 -19.88 0.82
CA GLY A 14 -3.97 -18.96 1.30
C GLY A 14 -3.11 -18.28 0.22
N ALA A 15 -3.45 -18.38 -1.06
CA ALA A 15 -2.76 -17.68 -2.14
C ALA A 15 -3.65 -16.54 -2.68
N GLU A 16 -3.04 -15.36 -2.80
CA GLU A 16 -3.64 -14.14 -3.35
C GLU A 16 -4.92 -13.65 -2.67
N ALA A 17 -4.73 -12.97 -1.54
CA ALA A 17 -5.67 -11.91 -1.29
C ALA A 17 -5.38 -10.76 -2.27
N SER A 18 -6.11 -10.68 -3.39
CA SER A 18 -6.36 -9.42 -4.12
C SER A 18 -6.41 -8.24 -3.14
N THR A 19 -5.96 -7.03 -3.52
CA THR A 19 -6.06 -5.84 -2.66
C THR A 19 -7.45 -5.72 -2.00
N ILE A 20 -8.49 -6.15 -2.72
CA ILE A 20 -9.87 -6.26 -2.26
C ILE A 20 -10.01 -7.24 -1.08
N SER A 21 -9.42 -8.42 -1.12
CA SER A 21 -9.40 -9.38 0.01
C SER A 21 -8.49 -8.98 1.17
N ARG A 22 -7.41 -8.22 0.95
CA ARG A 22 -6.66 -7.59 2.08
C ARG A 22 -7.55 -6.58 2.80
N VAL A 23 -8.19 -5.69 2.05
CA VAL A 23 -9.18 -4.74 2.56
C VAL A 23 -10.35 -5.46 3.25
N ARG A 24 -10.88 -6.54 2.66
CA ARG A 24 -11.97 -7.33 3.23
C ARG A 24 -11.56 -8.00 4.55
N ARG A 25 -10.34 -8.51 4.66
CA ARG A 25 -9.82 -9.10 5.91
C ARG A 25 -9.72 -8.06 7.02
N VAL A 26 -9.24 -6.85 6.72
CA VAL A 26 -9.18 -5.76 7.69
C VAL A 26 -10.60 -5.32 8.11
N LEU A 27 -11.53 -5.16 7.18
CA LEU A 27 -12.93 -4.80 7.46
C LEU A 27 -13.75 -5.93 8.12
N ALA A 28 -13.27 -7.18 8.10
CA ALA A 28 -13.90 -8.28 8.81
C ALA A 28 -13.72 -8.15 10.33
N ILE A 29 -12.69 -7.45 10.78
CA ILE A 29 -12.41 -7.20 12.20
C ILE A 29 -13.47 -6.24 12.75
N LYS A 30 -14.35 -6.75 13.64
CA LYS A 30 -15.51 -5.98 14.15
C LYS A 30 -15.11 -4.66 14.83
N PRO A 31 -14.14 -4.61 15.77
CA PRO A 31 -13.74 -3.36 16.41
C PRO A 31 -13.19 -2.33 15.41
N PHE A 32 -12.31 -2.77 14.51
CA PHE A 32 -11.77 -1.92 13.44
C PHE A 32 -12.88 -1.39 12.53
N ARG A 33 -13.82 -2.23 12.09
CA ARG A 33 -14.94 -1.79 11.24
C ARG A 33 -15.81 -0.72 11.90
N ARG A 34 -16.03 -0.83 13.22
CA ARG A 34 -16.77 0.20 13.98
C ARG A 34 -15.98 1.51 14.04
N LEU A 35 -14.68 1.45 14.37
CA LEU A 35 -13.81 2.63 14.35
C LEU A 35 -13.76 3.25 12.94
N TRP A 36 -13.69 2.42 11.90
CA TRP A 36 -13.68 2.84 10.51
C TRP A 36 -14.98 3.56 10.13
N GLY A 37 -16.15 3.04 10.53
CA GLY A 37 -17.45 3.70 10.33
C GLY A 37 -17.58 5.03 11.07
N VAL A 38 -17.09 5.11 12.32
CA VAL A 38 -17.01 6.36 13.08
C VAL A 38 -16.08 7.36 12.40
N THR A 39 -14.90 6.91 11.97
CA THR A 39 -13.94 7.79 11.26
C THR A 39 -14.57 8.31 9.97
N TYR A 40 -15.34 7.49 9.25
CA TYR A 40 -16.09 7.94 8.08
C TYR A 40 -17.12 9.01 8.41
N LEU A 41 -17.90 8.81 9.47
CA LEU A 41 -18.87 9.80 9.93
C LEU A 41 -18.20 11.13 10.30
N CYS A 42 -17.10 11.08 11.05
CA CYS A 42 -16.29 12.25 11.42
C CYS A 42 -15.69 12.93 10.18
N SER A 43 -15.12 12.19 9.25
CA SER A 43 -14.55 12.76 8.03
C SER A 43 -15.62 13.45 7.19
N VAL A 44 -16.81 12.86 7.05
CA VAL A 44 -17.95 13.51 6.37
C VAL A 44 -18.32 14.80 7.09
N ALA A 45 -18.36 14.80 8.42
CA ALA A 45 -18.63 16.00 9.21
C ALA A 45 -17.53 17.06 9.04
N ASP A 46 -16.24 16.69 9.04
CA ASP A 46 -15.11 17.61 8.87
C ASP A 46 -15.17 18.33 7.50
N TRP A 47 -15.46 17.59 6.42
CA TRP A 47 -15.59 18.18 5.09
C TRP A 47 -16.88 18.98 4.93
N LEU A 48 -17.98 18.52 5.50
CA LEU A 48 -19.24 19.26 5.51
C LEU A 48 -19.09 20.55 6.31
N ASN A 49 -18.32 20.54 7.40
CA ASN A 49 -18.04 21.69 8.24
C ASN A 49 -17.36 22.82 7.45
N ILE A 50 -16.33 22.51 6.66
CA ILE A 50 -15.64 23.50 5.83
C ILE A 50 -16.62 24.15 4.85
N LEU A 51 -17.46 23.36 4.19
CA LEU A 51 -18.46 23.88 3.23
C LEU A 51 -19.55 24.71 3.93
N ALA A 52 -20.06 24.20 5.06
CA ALA A 52 -21.13 24.83 5.83
C ALA A 52 -20.70 26.17 6.44
N LEU A 53 -19.55 26.20 7.10
CA LEU A 53 -19.01 27.41 7.70
C LEU A 53 -18.59 28.43 6.65
N THR A 54 -18.07 28.00 5.50
CA THR A 54 -17.80 28.90 4.38
C THR A 54 -19.08 29.55 3.89
N GLY A 55 -20.12 28.75 3.62
CA GLY A 55 -21.41 29.25 3.14
C GLY A 55 -22.14 30.11 4.17
N LEU A 56 -21.96 29.86 5.46
CA LEU A 56 -22.49 30.70 6.53
C LEU A 56 -21.70 32.01 6.67
N ALA A 57 -20.37 31.94 6.63
CA ALA A 57 -19.51 33.11 6.79
C ALA A 57 -19.68 34.13 5.64
N THR A 58 -19.87 33.65 4.39
CA THR A 58 -20.19 34.54 3.27
C THR A 58 -21.53 35.25 3.44
N LYS A 59 -22.54 34.57 3.99
CA LYS A 59 -23.88 35.14 4.22
C LYS A 59 -23.97 36.08 5.42
N LEU A 60 -23.11 35.91 6.42
CA LEU A 60 -23.04 36.78 7.59
C LEU A 60 -22.23 38.07 7.32
N THR A 61 -21.70 38.23 6.11
CA THR A 61 -20.76 39.30 5.78
C THR A 61 -21.28 40.15 4.63
N ASN A 62 -21.36 41.47 4.84
CA ASN A 62 -22.03 42.39 3.90
C ASN A 62 -21.10 43.03 2.86
N ASN A 63 -19.78 42.97 3.04
CA ASN A 63 -18.82 43.57 2.12
C ASN A 63 -18.16 42.48 1.26
N TYR A 64 -18.10 42.70 -0.06
CA TYR A 64 -17.45 41.85 -1.05
C TYR A 64 -16.02 41.45 -0.65
N PHE A 65 -15.25 42.40 -0.11
CA PHE A 65 -13.90 42.11 0.38
C PHE A 65 -13.94 41.05 1.48
N ALA A 66 -14.78 41.24 2.50
CA ALA A 66 -14.87 40.34 3.63
C ALA A 66 -15.51 38.98 3.26
N GLN A 67 -16.37 38.91 2.25
CA GLN A 67 -16.89 37.64 1.70
C GLN A 67 -15.80 36.79 1.04
N ASN A 68 -14.87 37.41 0.31
CA ASN A 68 -13.74 36.70 -0.29
C ASN A 68 -12.76 36.15 0.78
N PHE A 69 -12.60 36.88 1.89
CA PHE A 69 -11.81 36.42 3.03
C PHE A 69 -12.56 35.45 3.96
N ALA A 70 -13.87 35.26 3.80
CA ALA A 70 -14.67 34.36 4.63
C ALA A 70 -14.23 32.90 4.48
N PHE A 71 -14.08 32.40 3.25
CA PHE A 71 -13.56 31.05 2.98
C PHE A 71 -12.16 30.87 3.55
N VAL A 72 -11.28 31.83 3.29
CA VAL A 72 -9.88 31.83 3.76
C VAL A 72 -9.84 31.81 5.28
N GLY A 73 -10.63 32.66 5.94
CA GLY A 73 -10.73 32.71 7.40
C GLY A 73 -11.18 31.39 8.01
N VAL A 74 -12.18 30.73 7.41
CA VAL A 74 -12.65 29.39 7.84
C VAL A 74 -11.55 28.34 7.67
N VAL A 75 -10.86 28.31 6.52
CA VAL A 75 -9.77 27.35 6.30
C VAL A 75 -8.61 27.60 7.27
N LEU A 76 -8.17 28.84 7.45
CA LEU A 76 -7.05 29.18 8.34
C LEU A 76 -7.36 28.87 9.81
N THR A 77 -8.56 29.24 10.28
CA THR A 77 -8.97 28.92 11.66
C THR A 77 -9.15 27.44 11.90
N GLY A 78 -9.47 26.65 10.86
CA GLY A 78 -9.50 25.19 10.93
C GLY A 78 -8.10 24.55 10.95
N LEU A 79 -7.14 25.10 10.20
CA LEU A 79 -5.78 24.56 10.10
C LEU A 79 -4.87 24.98 11.26
N ALA A 80 -5.04 26.20 11.80
CA ALA A 80 -4.17 26.77 12.83
C ALA A 80 -4.04 25.90 14.10
N PRO A 81 -5.12 25.33 14.66
CA PRO A 81 -5.01 24.47 15.84
C PRO A 81 -4.12 23.25 15.61
N GLY A 82 -4.18 22.67 14.41
CA GLY A 82 -3.36 21.52 14.06
C GLY A 82 -1.86 21.84 13.89
N LEU A 83 -1.48 23.11 13.83
CA LEU A 83 -0.09 23.60 13.87
C LEU A 83 0.34 23.91 15.31
N LEU A 84 -0.55 24.50 16.11
CA LEU A 84 -0.25 24.94 17.48
C LEU A 84 -0.31 23.83 18.52
N PHE A 85 -1.27 22.91 18.39
CA PHE A 85 -1.61 21.91 19.41
C PHE A 85 -1.28 20.46 19.01
N ALA A 86 -0.56 20.25 17.90
CA ALA A 86 -0.19 18.89 17.46
C ALA A 86 0.58 18.08 18.52
N PRO A 87 1.60 18.63 19.23
CA PRO A 87 2.30 17.88 20.28
C PRO A 87 1.41 17.58 21.50
N VAL A 88 0.50 18.50 21.84
CA VAL A 88 -0.38 18.39 23.01
C VAL A 88 -1.39 17.25 22.83
N GLY A 89 -1.89 17.05 21.61
CA GLY A 89 -2.81 15.95 21.30
C GLY A 89 -2.21 14.56 21.53
N GLY A 90 -0.91 14.38 21.25
CA GLY A 90 -0.19 13.13 21.51
C GLY A 90 -0.06 12.85 23.01
N LEU A 91 0.42 13.83 23.78
CA LEU A 91 0.56 13.72 25.23
C LEU A 91 -0.75 13.36 25.94
N LEU A 92 -1.87 13.92 25.48
CA LEU A 92 -3.20 13.62 26.02
C LEU A 92 -3.65 12.20 25.67
N ALA A 93 -3.36 11.71 24.46
CA ALA A 93 -3.68 10.36 24.03
C ALA A 93 -2.90 9.27 24.79
N ASP A 94 -1.72 9.64 25.32
CA ASP A 94 -0.87 8.75 26.11
C ASP A 94 -1.22 8.76 27.61
N ARG A 95 -1.61 9.93 28.14
CA ARG A 95 -1.96 10.09 29.56
C ARG A 95 -3.39 9.66 29.90
N PHE A 96 -4.33 9.85 28.98
CA PHE A 96 -5.76 9.60 29.22
C PHE A 96 -6.28 8.44 28.37
N ASP A 97 -7.42 7.89 28.80
CA ASP A 97 -8.13 6.88 28.02
C ASP A 97 -8.56 7.47 26.67
N ARG A 98 -8.02 6.91 25.59
CA ARG A 98 -8.23 7.32 24.19
C ARG A 98 -9.71 7.40 23.85
N ARG A 99 -10.53 6.47 24.35
CA ARG A 99 -11.98 6.47 24.14
C ARG A 99 -12.62 7.73 24.73
N LYS A 100 -12.25 8.09 25.96
CA LYS A 100 -12.79 9.28 26.64
C LYS A 100 -12.33 10.56 25.94
N VAL A 101 -11.06 10.63 25.54
CA VAL A 101 -10.52 11.79 24.80
C VAL A 101 -11.30 11.99 23.50
N MET A 102 -11.55 10.93 22.73
CA MET A 102 -12.31 11.01 21.48
C MET A 102 -13.76 11.45 21.70
N VAL A 103 -14.45 10.89 22.72
CA VAL A 103 -15.84 11.27 23.05
C VAL A 103 -15.93 12.73 23.46
N VAL A 104 -15.05 13.19 24.35
CA VAL A 104 -15.04 14.58 24.83
C VAL A 104 -14.73 15.53 23.66
N ALA A 105 -13.78 15.19 22.79
CA ALA A 105 -13.47 15.99 21.62
C ALA A 105 -14.69 16.15 20.69
N ASP A 106 -15.41 15.07 20.40
CA ASP A 106 -16.61 15.13 19.54
C ASP A 106 -17.78 15.88 20.19
N LEU A 107 -17.96 15.79 21.51
CA LEU A 107 -18.94 16.59 22.25
C LEU A 107 -18.59 18.08 22.22
N LEU A 108 -17.32 18.43 22.38
CA LEU A 108 -16.84 19.82 22.28
C LEU A 108 -17.05 20.37 20.87
N ARG A 109 -16.68 19.62 19.82
CA ARG A 109 -16.93 20.00 18.42
C ARG A 109 -18.42 20.25 18.16
N CYS A 110 -19.29 19.36 18.63
CA CYS A 110 -20.74 19.53 18.55
C CYS A 110 -21.21 20.82 19.24
N GLY A 111 -20.81 21.03 20.50
CA GLY A 111 -21.19 22.21 21.28
C GLY A 111 -20.74 23.52 20.62
N PHE A 112 -19.51 23.59 20.14
CA PHE A 112 -19.00 24.78 19.45
C PHE A 112 -19.71 25.04 18.13
N LEU A 113 -20.02 24.01 17.33
CA LEU A 113 -20.77 24.19 16.08
C LEU A 113 -22.21 24.65 16.31
N LEU A 114 -22.90 24.08 17.31
CA LEU A 114 -24.21 24.57 17.72
C LEU A 114 -24.12 26.03 18.15
N SER A 115 -23.11 26.40 18.94
CA SER A 115 -22.91 27.80 19.34
C SER A 115 -22.74 28.74 18.14
N ILE A 116 -22.02 28.32 17.09
CA ILE A 116 -21.87 29.10 15.85
C ILE A 116 -23.22 29.29 15.16
N ALA A 117 -24.02 28.23 15.04
CA ALA A 117 -25.32 28.28 14.40
C ALA A 117 -26.32 29.20 15.13
N PHE A 118 -26.25 29.26 16.47
CA PHE A 118 -27.12 30.12 17.28
C PHE A 118 -26.63 31.57 17.33
N VAL A 119 -25.37 31.81 17.69
CA VAL A 119 -24.80 33.17 17.86
C VAL A 119 -24.77 33.94 16.55
N SER A 120 -24.50 33.27 15.42
CA SER A 120 -24.57 33.86 14.08
C SER A 120 -23.72 35.12 13.87
N ALA A 121 -22.61 35.27 14.62
CA ALA A 121 -21.71 36.40 14.48
C ALA A 121 -20.45 35.99 13.68
N PRO A 122 -20.00 36.78 12.67
CA PRO A 122 -18.81 36.44 11.87
C PRO A 122 -17.55 36.18 12.69
N TRP A 123 -17.29 37.00 13.72
CA TRP A 123 -16.12 36.83 14.58
C TRP A 123 -16.20 35.56 15.42
N TRP A 124 -17.39 35.22 15.95
CA TRP A 124 -17.60 34.01 16.73
C TRP A 124 -17.54 32.76 15.85
N LEU A 125 -17.94 32.85 14.59
CA LEU A 125 -17.76 31.77 13.62
C LEU A 125 -16.29 31.38 13.50
N LEU A 126 -15.40 32.37 13.37
CA LEU A 126 -13.95 32.15 13.28
C LEU A 126 -13.36 31.59 14.59
N VAL A 127 -13.72 32.17 15.74
CA VAL A 127 -13.28 31.70 17.06
C VAL A 127 -13.80 30.28 17.34
N GLY A 128 -15.08 30.04 17.10
CA GLY A 128 -15.72 28.74 17.28
C GLY A 128 -15.09 27.68 16.37
N ASN A 129 -14.79 28.00 15.10
CA ASN A 129 -14.12 27.08 14.20
C ASN A 129 -12.70 26.73 14.67
N PHE A 130 -11.97 27.71 15.22
CA PHE A 130 -10.68 27.47 15.87
C PHE A 130 -10.81 26.54 17.09
N LEU A 131 -11.85 26.69 17.89
CA LEU A 131 -12.13 25.81 19.03
C LEU A 131 -12.51 24.39 18.57
N VAL A 132 -13.30 24.25 17.51
CA VAL A 132 -13.60 22.97 16.85
C VAL A 132 -12.31 22.29 16.37
N GLY A 133 -11.42 23.03 15.72
CA GLY A 133 -10.11 22.53 15.29
C GLY A 133 -9.18 22.18 16.45
N SER A 134 -9.28 22.88 17.58
CA SER A 134 -8.52 22.58 18.80
C SER A 134 -8.97 21.25 19.42
N ALA A 135 -10.28 21.04 19.54
CA ALA A 135 -10.83 19.74 19.93
C ALA A 135 -10.44 18.65 18.91
N ALA A 136 -10.39 18.97 17.62
CA ALA A 136 -9.97 18.02 16.59
C ALA A 136 -8.52 17.56 16.70
N SER A 137 -7.64 18.44 17.16
CA SER A 137 -6.21 18.15 17.34
C SER A 137 -5.98 17.08 18.43
N MET A 138 -6.93 16.88 19.33
CA MET A 138 -6.91 15.80 20.35
C MET A 138 -7.43 14.45 19.79
N TRP A 139 -8.34 14.50 18.82
CA TRP A 139 -9.03 13.32 18.30
C TRP A 139 -8.16 12.48 17.35
N ILE A 140 -7.39 13.13 16.46
CA ILE A 140 -6.59 12.44 15.44
C ILE A 140 -5.49 11.55 16.07
N PRO A 141 -4.66 12.03 17.01
CA PRO A 141 -3.62 11.19 17.62
C PRO A 141 -4.19 10.03 18.42
N SER A 142 -5.32 10.26 19.11
CA SER A 142 -6.04 9.22 19.86
C SER A 142 -6.53 8.09 18.95
N LYS A 143 -7.06 8.43 17.77
CA LYS A 143 -7.46 7.45 16.74
C LYS A 143 -6.24 6.69 16.21
N GLU A 144 -5.19 7.40 15.80
CA GLU A 144 -3.99 6.77 15.20
C GLU A 144 -3.29 5.82 16.16
N ALA A 145 -3.20 6.17 17.45
CA ALA A 145 -2.66 5.30 18.48
C ALA A 145 -3.55 4.06 18.76
N ALA A 146 -4.85 4.16 18.49
CA ALA A 146 -5.79 3.06 18.69
C ALA A 146 -5.82 2.04 17.55
N VAL A 147 -5.53 2.43 16.30
CA VAL A 147 -5.61 1.55 15.13
C VAL A 147 -4.78 0.26 15.28
N PRO A 148 -3.48 0.31 15.67
CA PRO A 148 -2.66 -0.90 15.80
C PRO A 148 -3.22 -1.90 16.82
N ASN A 149 -3.82 -1.40 17.90
CA ASN A 149 -4.37 -2.23 18.98
C ASN A 149 -5.66 -2.96 18.58
N LEU A 150 -6.35 -2.51 17.53
CA LEU A 150 -7.56 -3.16 17.03
C LEU A 150 -7.25 -4.23 15.97
N LEU A 151 -6.02 -4.25 15.44
CA LEU A 151 -5.61 -5.14 14.37
C LEU A 151 -4.88 -6.35 14.94
N ARG A 152 -4.96 -7.49 14.24
CA ARG A 152 -4.41 -8.76 14.74
C ARG A 152 -2.94 -8.94 14.40
N ARG A 153 -2.45 -8.24 13.38
CA ARG A 153 -1.10 -8.37 12.86
C ARG A 153 -0.55 -7.00 12.42
N PRO A 154 0.76 -6.76 12.55
CA PRO A 154 1.38 -5.49 12.17
C PRO A 154 1.23 -5.12 10.69
N ASP A 155 1.26 -6.11 9.78
CA ASP A 155 1.10 -5.93 8.33
C ASP A 155 -0.27 -5.33 7.94
N GLN A 156 -1.27 -5.50 8.80
CA GLN A 156 -2.61 -4.96 8.58
C GLN A 156 -2.69 -3.44 8.80
N VAL A 157 -1.75 -2.87 9.56
CA VAL A 157 -1.74 -1.43 9.92
C VAL A 157 -1.58 -0.57 8.67
N GLU A 158 -0.69 -0.97 7.76
CA GLU A 158 -0.49 -0.24 6.50
C GLU A 158 -1.76 -0.25 5.65
N THR A 159 -2.37 -1.41 5.47
CA THR A 159 -3.64 -1.55 4.71
C THR A 159 -4.77 -0.75 5.36
N ALA A 160 -4.85 -0.76 6.69
CA ALA A 160 -5.83 0.02 7.45
C ALA A 160 -5.64 1.53 7.28
N ASN A 161 -4.39 2.02 7.32
CA ASN A 161 -4.05 3.41 7.11
C ASN A 161 -4.36 3.87 5.68
N GLN A 162 -4.02 3.06 4.67
CA GLN A 162 -4.36 3.32 3.27
C GLN A 162 -5.89 3.41 3.07
N LEU A 163 -6.65 2.47 3.66
CA LEU A 163 -8.11 2.50 3.62
C LEU A 163 -8.68 3.73 4.33
N GLY A 164 -8.07 4.14 5.44
CA GLY A 164 -8.40 5.36 6.17
C GLY A 164 -8.20 6.62 5.33
N MET A 165 -7.11 6.70 4.55
CA MET A 165 -6.83 7.83 3.65
C MET A 165 -7.83 7.93 2.51
N VAL A 166 -8.09 6.83 1.78
CA VAL A 166 -9.07 6.79 0.68
C VAL A 166 -10.46 7.22 1.17
N MET A 167 -10.82 6.78 2.38
CA MET A 167 -12.07 7.16 2.99
C MET A 167 -12.10 8.66 3.35
N THR A 168 -11.06 9.15 4.04
CA THR A 168 -11.02 10.52 4.59
C THR A 168 -10.92 11.58 3.50
N TYR A 169 -10.07 11.35 2.50
CA TYR A 169 -9.79 12.32 1.44
C TYR A 169 -10.53 12.04 0.13
N GLY A 170 -11.20 10.89 0.02
CA GLY A 170 -12.00 10.53 -1.14
C GLY A 170 -13.49 10.47 -0.83
N LEU A 171 -13.95 9.32 -0.31
CA LEU A 171 -15.38 9.03 -0.16
C LEU A 171 -16.10 10.05 0.73
N ALA A 172 -15.51 10.42 1.86
CA ALA A 172 -16.12 11.35 2.80
C ALA A 172 -16.34 12.74 2.19
N VAL A 173 -15.41 13.21 1.34
CA VAL A 173 -15.53 14.51 0.68
C VAL A 173 -16.66 14.52 -0.34
N ILE A 174 -16.77 13.45 -1.13
CA ILE A 174 -17.84 13.29 -2.12
C ILE A 174 -19.20 13.26 -1.42
N THR A 175 -19.30 12.52 -0.31
CA THR A 175 -20.53 12.46 0.49
C THR A 175 -20.86 13.81 1.12
N ALA A 176 -19.88 14.51 1.69
CA ALA A 176 -20.09 15.84 2.28
C ALA A 176 -20.51 16.88 1.24
N ALA A 177 -19.83 16.92 0.09
CA ALA A 177 -20.15 17.83 -1.01
C ALA A 177 -21.53 17.53 -1.60
N GLY A 178 -21.87 16.24 -1.80
CA GLY A 178 -23.19 15.80 -2.25
C GLY A 178 -24.29 16.15 -1.25
N ALA A 179 -24.07 15.89 0.05
CA ALA A 179 -25.01 16.26 1.10
C ALA A 179 -25.23 17.78 1.16
N ASN A 180 -24.16 18.57 1.09
CA ASN A 180 -24.24 20.03 1.04
C ASN A 180 -25.04 20.50 -0.19
N ALA A 181 -24.73 19.97 -1.37
CA ALA A 181 -25.43 20.31 -2.61
C ALA A 181 -26.93 20.01 -2.54
N ILE A 182 -27.31 18.85 -2.00
CA ILE A 182 -28.72 18.47 -1.79
C ILE A 182 -29.38 19.45 -0.82
N LEU A 183 -28.77 19.69 0.34
CA LEU A 183 -29.32 20.57 1.39
C LEU A 183 -29.51 22.02 0.89
N THR A 184 -28.56 22.54 0.12
CA THR A 184 -28.69 23.87 -0.48
C THR A 184 -29.63 23.91 -1.69
N GLY A 185 -29.67 22.83 -2.47
CA GLY A 185 -30.45 22.73 -3.71
C GLY A 185 -31.95 22.52 -3.52
N ILE A 186 -32.37 21.95 -2.39
CA ILE A 186 -33.80 21.76 -2.06
C ILE A 186 -34.56 23.09 -2.08
N ASN A 187 -33.95 24.17 -1.58
CA ASN A 187 -34.60 25.47 -1.55
C ASN A 187 -34.63 26.16 -2.92
N THR A 188 -33.55 26.03 -3.70
CA THR A 188 -33.46 26.66 -5.02
C THR A 188 -34.37 26.00 -6.05
N ASN A 189 -34.58 24.67 -5.96
CA ASN A 189 -35.28 23.92 -7.00
C ASN A 189 -36.72 23.55 -6.64
N PHE A 190 -37.06 23.40 -5.36
CA PHE A 190 -38.37 22.88 -4.95
C PHE A 190 -39.18 23.88 -4.14
N LEU A 191 -38.60 24.50 -3.11
CA LEU A 191 -39.37 25.33 -2.18
C LEU A 191 -39.61 26.77 -2.68
N HIS A 192 -38.73 27.32 -3.52
CA HIS A 192 -38.84 28.66 -4.13
C HIS A 192 -39.31 29.78 -3.15
N VAL A 193 -38.98 29.68 -1.86
CA VAL A 193 -39.40 30.68 -0.87
C VAL A 193 -38.47 31.90 -1.00
N PRO A 194 -38.95 33.07 -1.46
CA PRO A 194 -38.11 34.25 -1.60
C PRO A 194 -37.75 34.80 -0.22
N GLY A 195 -36.47 35.16 -0.02
CA GLY A 195 -36.00 35.86 1.18
C GLY A 195 -34.56 35.54 1.56
N GLU A 196 -33.76 36.58 1.88
CA GLU A 196 -32.37 36.43 2.36
C GLU A 196 -32.31 35.53 3.62
N ASP A 197 -33.33 35.62 4.48
CA ASP A 197 -33.50 34.80 5.69
C ASP A 197 -33.51 33.29 5.40
N THR A 198 -34.11 32.85 4.29
CA THR A 198 -34.22 31.42 3.95
C THR A 198 -32.85 30.84 3.65
N SER A 199 -32.03 31.59 2.90
CA SER A 199 -30.66 31.18 2.57
C SER A 199 -29.78 31.04 3.82
N LEU A 200 -29.93 31.96 4.78
CA LEU A 200 -29.20 31.94 6.04
C LEU A 200 -29.66 30.78 6.94
N ARG A 201 -30.97 30.53 7.02
CA ARG A 201 -31.55 29.39 7.76
C ARG A 201 -31.02 28.05 7.25
N ILE A 202 -30.89 27.88 5.93
CA ILE A 202 -30.32 26.66 5.34
C ILE A 202 -28.85 26.52 5.74
N ALA A 203 -28.05 27.59 5.65
CA ALA A 203 -26.64 27.52 6.06
C ALA A 203 -26.50 27.11 7.54
N LYS A 204 -27.34 27.66 8.43
CA LYS A 204 -27.41 27.23 9.84
C LYS A 204 -27.82 25.77 9.99
N LEU A 205 -28.80 25.31 9.21
CA LEU A 205 -29.24 23.92 9.23
C LEU A 205 -28.11 22.95 8.86
N VAL A 206 -27.31 23.27 7.83
CA VAL A 206 -26.14 22.45 7.46
C VAL A 206 -25.11 22.41 8.60
N VAL A 207 -24.86 23.53 9.30
CA VAL A 207 -23.98 23.55 10.49
C VAL A 207 -24.55 22.69 11.62
N ILE A 208 -25.86 22.75 11.88
CA ILE A 208 -26.53 21.92 12.89
C ILE A 208 -26.42 20.44 12.53
N ILE A 209 -26.69 20.06 11.28
CA ILE A 209 -26.53 18.68 10.80
C ILE A 209 -25.09 18.22 11.05
N THR A 210 -24.11 19.06 10.74
CA THR A 210 -22.69 18.77 10.99
C THR A 210 -22.41 18.54 12.48
N ALA A 211 -22.95 19.38 13.37
CA ALA A 211 -22.83 19.19 14.82
C ALA A 211 -23.45 17.87 15.29
N LEU A 212 -24.62 17.50 14.75
CA LEU A 212 -25.29 16.24 15.05
C LEU A 212 -24.51 15.01 14.57
N LEU A 213 -23.74 15.12 13.47
CA LEU A 213 -22.84 14.04 13.05
C LEU A 213 -21.72 13.79 14.08
N TYR A 214 -21.15 14.84 14.67
CA TYR A 214 -20.19 14.67 15.77
C TYR A 214 -20.84 14.12 17.05
N LEU A 215 -22.06 14.54 17.37
CA LEU A 215 -22.81 13.96 18.49
C LEU A 215 -23.07 12.46 18.26
N ALA A 216 -23.47 12.07 17.06
CA ALA A 216 -23.65 10.67 16.68
C ALA A 216 -22.34 9.89 16.77
N SER A 217 -21.21 10.49 16.34
CA SER A 217 -19.88 9.90 16.55
C SER A 217 -19.59 9.67 18.04
N ALA A 218 -19.76 10.69 18.88
CA ALA A 218 -19.53 10.60 20.32
C ALA A 218 -20.35 9.46 20.95
N ILE A 219 -21.65 9.36 20.59
CA ILE A 219 -22.53 8.28 21.08
C ILE A 219 -22.07 6.91 20.58
N LEU A 220 -21.67 6.78 19.31
CA LEU A 220 -21.19 5.52 18.75
C LEU A 220 -19.89 5.06 19.41
N ILE A 221 -18.93 5.95 19.64
CA ILE A 221 -17.68 5.65 20.36
C ILE A 221 -17.99 5.29 21.81
N ALA A 222 -18.88 6.04 22.46
CA ALA A 222 -19.28 5.82 23.85
C ALA A 222 -20.08 4.52 24.05
N THR A 223 -20.77 3.99 23.05
CA THR A 223 -21.65 2.80 23.24
C THR A 223 -21.16 1.54 22.52
N ARG A 224 -20.53 1.67 21.35
CA ARG A 224 -20.23 0.53 20.46
C ARG A 224 -18.77 0.12 20.40
N ILE A 225 -17.83 0.89 20.98
CA ILE A 225 -16.39 0.60 20.89
C ILE A 225 -15.71 0.61 22.27
N PRO A 226 -16.08 -0.29 23.20
CA PRO A 226 -15.41 -0.40 24.49
C PRO A 226 -13.94 -0.82 24.38
N GLU A 227 -13.57 -1.50 23.30
CA GLU A 227 -12.22 -2.04 23.07
C GLU A 227 -11.15 -0.93 22.99
N LEU A 228 -11.54 0.33 22.72
CA LEU A 228 -10.64 1.49 22.70
C LEU A 228 -10.08 1.88 24.08
N SER A 229 -10.72 1.42 25.17
CA SER A 229 -10.31 1.70 26.55
C SER A 229 -9.19 0.75 27.04
N LEU A 230 -8.87 -0.30 26.27
CA LEU A 230 -7.83 -1.26 26.61
C LEU A 230 -6.44 -0.60 26.48
N ARG A 231 -5.86 -0.27 27.64
CA ARG A 231 -4.45 0.13 27.79
C ARG A 231 -3.56 -1.10 27.53
N ASN A 232 -2.52 -0.98 26.71
CA ASN A 232 -1.67 -2.12 26.38
C ASN A 232 -0.93 -2.66 27.62
N VAL A 233 -0.92 -4.00 27.70
CA VAL A 233 -0.04 -4.86 28.50
C VAL A 233 1.28 -5.16 27.76
N HIS A 234 1.41 -4.72 26.50
CA HIS A 234 2.59 -4.95 25.63
C HIS A 234 3.44 -3.69 25.38
N GLU A 235 3.72 -2.91 26.43
CA GLU A 235 4.88 -2.00 26.35
C GLU A 235 6.14 -2.80 26.72
N SER A 236 6.98 -3.11 25.74
CA SER A 236 8.32 -3.61 26.01
C SER A 236 9.11 -2.52 26.78
N PRO A 237 9.82 -2.87 27.87
CA PRO A 237 10.59 -1.93 28.69
C PRO A 237 11.56 -1.03 27.89
N GLU A 238 12.11 -1.55 26.78
CA GLU A 238 13.04 -0.82 25.90
C GLU A 238 12.43 0.46 25.30
N LYS A 239 11.16 0.42 24.88
CA LYS A 239 10.51 1.57 24.20
C LYS A 239 10.27 2.76 25.14
N LYS A 240 10.18 2.50 26.45
CA LYS A 240 10.07 3.52 27.50
C LYS A 240 11.42 4.20 27.80
N ALA A 241 12.52 3.47 27.65
CA ALA A 241 13.87 4.02 27.82
C ALA A 241 14.22 4.98 26.68
N ASP A 242 13.92 4.61 25.43
CA ASP A 242 14.15 5.45 24.25
C ASP A 242 13.36 6.77 24.29
N LEU A 243 12.09 6.72 24.73
CA LEU A 243 11.25 7.92 24.89
C LEU A 243 11.74 8.83 26.01
N ALA A 244 12.27 8.28 27.11
CA ALA A 244 12.83 9.04 28.21
C ALA A 244 14.17 9.72 27.87
N ASP A 245 14.92 9.16 26.92
CA ASP A 245 16.14 9.79 26.38
C ASP A 245 15.83 10.77 25.23
N GLU A 246 14.76 10.57 24.46
CA GLU A 246 14.24 11.58 23.52
C GLU A 246 13.66 12.82 24.23
N GLU A 247 13.01 12.67 25.39
CA GLU A 247 12.50 13.81 26.18
C GLU A 247 13.62 14.71 26.73
N LYS A 248 14.83 14.16 26.90
CA LYS A 248 16.04 14.91 27.32
C LYS A 248 16.71 15.68 26.17
N LEU A 249 16.42 15.32 24.92
CA LEU A 249 16.93 15.99 23.72
C LEU A 249 16.02 17.17 23.37
N GLY A 250 16.43 18.39 23.74
CA GLY A 250 15.65 19.60 23.47
C GLY A 250 15.18 19.73 22.02
N ILE A 251 13.94 20.22 21.84
CA ILE A 251 13.21 20.35 20.56
C ILE A 251 14.08 20.94 19.44
N GLY A 252 14.96 21.91 19.76
CA GLY A 252 15.86 22.52 18.78
C GLY A 252 16.92 21.56 18.20
N ARG A 253 17.44 20.62 18.99
CA ARG A 253 18.42 19.61 18.53
C ARG A 253 17.73 18.56 17.66
N MET A 254 16.50 18.19 18.02
CA MET A 254 15.65 17.29 17.23
C MET A 254 15.32 17.86 15.84
N ILE A 255 15.03 19.16 15.75
CA ILE A 255 14.83 19.87 14.47
C ILE A 255 16.14 19.90 13.67
N ALA A 256 17.27 20.22 14.31
CA ALA A 256 18.57 20.28 13.65
C ALA A 256 19.00 18.91 13.08
N ASP A 257 18.79 17.83 13.84
CA ASP A 257 19.09 16.47 13.39
C ASP A 257 18.14 16.01 12.28
N GLY A 258 16.86 16.39 12.35
CA GLY A 258 15.89 16.20 11.26
C GLY A 258 16.35 16.88 9.96
N PHE A 259 16.78 18.14 10.02
CA PHE A 259 17.31 18.87 8.87
C PHE A 259 18.61 18.27 8.33
N ARG A 260 19.53 17.83 9.21
CA ARG A 260 20.77 17.15 8.80
C ARG A 260 20.45 15.85 8.06
N PHE A 261 19.47 15.09 8.53
CA PHE A 261 19.03 13.84 7.92
C PHE A 261 18.35 14.03 6.56
N VAL A 262 17.46 15.03 6.44
CA VAL A 262 16.86 15.41 5.15
C VAL A 262 17.94 15.79 4.13
N ARG A 263 19.05 16.36 4.58
CA ARG A 263 20.17 16.72 3.70
C ARG A 263 21.02 15.50 3.30
N SER A 264 21.16 14.49 4.16
CA SER A 264 22.01 13.31 3.91
C SER A 264 21.35 12.27 3.02
N THR A 265 20.03 12.15 3.03
CA THR A 265 19.31 11.07 2.33
C THR A 265 18.62 11.58 1.07
N PRO A 266 19.11 11.24 -0.15
CA PRO A 266 18.57 11.75 -1.42
C PRO A 266 17.07 11.46 -1.60
N LEU A 267 16.61 10.27 -1.20
CA LEU A 267 15.21 9.86 -1.25
C LEU A 267 14.30 10.79 -0.46
N VAL A 268 14.65 11.07 0.80
CA VAL A 268 13.86 11.91 1.72
C VAL A 268 13.87 13.36 1.26
N ARG A 269 15.01 13.85 0.76
CA ARG A 269 15.11 15.19 0.17
C ARG A 269 14.21 15.34 -1.05
N GLY A 270 14.25 14.37 -1.97
CA GLY A 270 13.39 14.34 -3.15
C GLY A 270 11.91 14.30 -2.78
N LEU A 271 11.55 13.46 -1.80
CA LEU A 271 10.20 13.34 -1.28
C LEU A 271 9.68 14.67 -0.71
N LEU A 272 10.46 15.32 0.17
CA LEU A 272 10.05 16.56 0.82
C LEU A 272 9.98 17.74 -0.16
N VAL A 273 10.94 17.88 -1.07
CA VAL A 273 10.90 18.94 -2.10
C VAL A 273 9.73 18.72 -3.06
N GLY A 274 9.50 17.49 -3.51
CA GLY A 274 8.35 17.15 -4.35
C GLY A 274 7.03 17.45 -3.65
N ALA A 275 6.87 17.00 -2.40
CA ALA A 275 5.69 17.28 -1.61
C ALA A 275 5.47 18.77 -1.35
N PHE A 276 6.53 19.54 -1.05
CA PHE A 276 6.44 21.00 -0.91
C PHE A 276 5.86 21.64 -2.18
N GLY A 277 6.40 21.30 -3.35
CA GLY A 277 5.89 21.85 -4.62
C GLY A 277 4.46 21.41 -4.94
N ALA A 278 4.12 20.14 -4.66
CA ALA A 278 2.76 19.63 -4.85
C ALA A 278 1.74 20.33 -3.95
N PHE A 279 2.04 20.51 -2.66
CA PHE A 279 1.15 21.21 -1.73
C PHE A 279 1.10 22.71 -1.97
N ALA A 280 2.20 23.33 -2.43
CA ALA A 280 2.19 24.74 -2.82
C ALA A 280 1.27 24.96 -4.04
N ALA A 281 1.35 24.07 -5.04
CA ALA A 281 0.47 24.09 -6.19
C ALA A 281 -1.00 23.82 -5.80
N GLY A 282 -1.25 22.81 -4.96
CA GLY A 282 -2.58 22.53 -4.42
C GLY A 282 -3.16 23.69 -3.62
N GLY A 283 -2.33 24.37 -2.83
CA GLY A 283 -2.68 25.59 -2.11
C GLY A 283 -3.02 26.76 -3.05
N ALA A 284 -2.32 26.89 -4.18
CA ALA A 284 -2.65 27.86 -5.23
C ALA A 284 -4.03 27.59 -5.85
N VAL A 285 -4.39 26.31 -6.06
CA VAL A 285 -5.73 25.91 -6.51
C VAL A 285 -6.78 26.29 -5.48
N ILE A 286 -6.58 25.90 -4.21
CA ILE A 286 -7.56 26.12 -3.13
C ILE A 286 -7.75 27.63 -2.89
N GLY A 287 -6.66 28.38 -2.76
CA GLY A 287 -6.71 29.83 -2.52
C GLY A 287 -7.31 30.62 -3.68
N SER A 288 -7.19 30.11 -4.91
CA SER A 288 -7.79 30.75 -6.11
C SER A 288 -9.17 30.19 -6.47
N ALA A 289 -9.65 29.14 -5.81
CA ALA A 289 -10.82 28.38 -6.25
C ALA A 289 -12.10 29.23 -6.32
N LYS A 290 -12.36 30.07 -5.31
CA LYS A 290 -13.57 30.89 -5.29
C LYS A 290 -13.52 32.02 -6.34
N PRO A 291 -12.46 32.85 -6.41
CA PRO A 291 -12.34 33.85 -7.48
C PRO A 291 -12.36 33.22 -8.89
N TYR A 292 -11.68 32.07 -9.07
CA TYR A 292 -11.65 31.36 -10.34
C TYR A 292 -13.04 30.87 -10.76
N SER A 293 -13.83 30.34 -9.82
CA SER A 293 -15.21 29.94 -10.10
C SER A 293 -16.09 31.09 -10.56
N SER A 294 -15.86 32.31 -10.04
CA SER A 294 -16.56 33.52 -10.47
C SER A 294 -16.12 33.97 -11.87
N SER A 295 -14.84 33.78 -12.24
CA SER A 295 -14.32 34.09 -13.58
C SER A 295 -14.95 33.25 -14.69
N LEU A 296 -15.46 32.05 -14.37
CA LEU A 296 -16.08 31.12 -15.32
C LEU A 296 -17.56 31.43 -15.62
N LEU A 297 -18.12 32.50 -15.05
CA LEU A 297 -19.50 32.98 -15.27
C LEU A 297 -20.61 31.93 -15.01
N ALA A 298 -20.32 30.91 -14.20
CA ALA A 298 -21.18 29.73 -14.05
C ALA A 298 -22.08 29.73 -12.79
N GLY A 299 -22.30 30.90 -12.20
CA GLY A 299 -23.17 31.07 -11.02
C GLY A 299 -22.58 30.53 -9.72
N ASP A 300 -23.36 30.58 -8.64
CA ASP A 300 -22.90 30.26 -7.28
C ASP A 300 -22.54 28.78 -7.06
N SER A 301 -23.03 27.88 -7.92
CA SER A 301 -22.79 26.43 -7.83
C SER A 301 -21.45 25.99 -8.41
N ALA A 302 -20.80 26.82 -9.24
CA ALA A 302 -19.55 26.47 -9.92
C ALA A 302 -18.41 26.12 -8.95
N PHE A 303 -18.30 26.83 -7.83
CA PHE A 303 -17.31 26.56 -6.78
C PHE A 303 -17.47 25.14 -6.22
N SER A 304 -18.68 24.77 -5.83
CA SER A 304 -18.99 23.46 -5.26
C SER A 304 -18.73 22.33 -6.26
N LEU A 305 -19.02 22.54 -7.54
CA LEU A 305 -18.74 21.58 -8.60
C LEU A 305 -17.23 21.38 -8.83
N LEU A 306 -16.43 22.44 -8.81
CA LEU A 306 -14.97 22.34 -8.93
C LEU A 306 -14.34 21.66 -7.72
N VAL A 307 -14.83 21.96 -6.51
CA VAL A 307 -14.42 21.24 -5.29
C VAL A 307 -14.78 19.76 -5.41
N LEU A 308 -16.00 19.42 -5.84
CA LEU A 308 -16.38 18.02 -6.04
C LEU A 308 -15.49 17.33 -7.08
N ALA A 309 -15.19 18.01 -8.20
CA ALA A 309 -14.36 17.50 -9.28
C ALA A 309 -12.92 17.16 -8.80
N ILE A 310 -12.27 18.05 -8.06
CA ILE A 310 -10.88 17.81 -7.60
C ILE A 310 -10.82 16.61 -6.65
N PHE A 311 -11.79 16.47 -5.74
CA PHE A 311 -11.82 15.38 -4.79
C PHE A 311 -12.26 14.05 -5.41
N LEU A 312 -13.15 14.06 -6.41
CA LEU A 312 -13.45 12.88 -7.22
C LEU A 312 -12.22 12.37 -7.95
N GLY A 313 -11.43 13.29 -8.52
CA GLY A 313 -10.12 13.02 -9.08
C GLY A 313 -9.20 12.40 -8.04
N LEU A 314 -9.04 13.05 -6.89
CA LEU A 314 -8.17 12.62 -5.78
C LEU A 314 -8.50 11.20 -5.31
N ALA A 315 -9.78 10.91 -5.07
CA ALA A 315 -10.28 9.58 -4.68
C ALA A 315 -9.94 8.51 -5.72
N SER A 316 -10.17 8.83 -7.00
CA SER A 316 -9.87 7.95 -8.12
C SER A 316 -8.36 7.71 -8.22
N GLY A 317 -7.55 8.75 -8.09
CA GLY A 317 -6.09 8.66 -8.07
C GLY A 317 -5.57 7.71 -6.99
N MET A 318 -6.02 7.91 -5.74
CA MET A 318 -5.64 7.02 -4.62
C MET A 318 -6.10 5.57 -4.84
N ALA A 319 -7.29 5.35 -5.41
CA ALA A 319 -7.80 4.00 -5.69
C ALA A 319 -7.01 3.29 -6.81
N PHE A 320 -6.51 4.02 -7.80
CA PHE A 320 -5.75 3.48 -8.92
C PHE A 320 -4.23 3.43 -8.68
N ALA A 321 -3.71 4.21 -7.74
CA ALA A 321 -2.29 4.26 -7.42
C ALA A 321 -1.67 2.88 -7.12
N PRO A 322 -2.30 1.96 -6.35
CA PRO A 322 -1.77 0.61 -6.14
C PRO A 322 -1.66 -0.25 -7.41
N LYS A 323 -2.47 0.03 -8.45
CA LYS A 323 -2.35 -0.65 -9.74
C LYS A 323 -1.21 -0.06 -10.57
N LEU A 324 -1.02 1.25 -10.49
CA LEU A 324 0.05 1.95 -11.20
C LEU A 324 1.42 1.62 -10.59
N SER A 325 1.49 1.44 -9.27
CA SER A 325 2.69 1.02 -8.56
C SER A 325 3.15 -0.40 -8.86
N ARG A 326 2.28 -1.26 -9.41
CA ARG A 326 2.69 -2.59 -9.91
C ARG A 326 3.50 -2.49 -11.20
N ARG A 327 3.40 -1.35 -11.91
CA ARG A 327 4.04 -1.15 -13.22
C ARG A 327 5.20 -0.17 -13.17
N LEU A 328 5.16 0.78 -12.24
CA LEU A 328 6.23 1.74 -12.00
C LEU A 328 6.63 1.69 -10.52
N PRO A 329 7.93 1.71 -10.20
CA PRO A 329 8.39 1.77 -8.81
C PRO A 329 7.87 3.04 -8.13
N HIS A 330 7.60 2.97 -6.82
CA HIS A 330 7.02 4.08 -6.04
C HIS A 330 7.84 5.37 -6.19
N ASP A 331 9.16 5.24 -6.22
CA ASP A 331 10.11 6.35 -6.28
C ASP A 331 9.95 7.19 -7.57
N ARG A 332 9.75 6.53 -8.72
CA ARG A 332 9.47 7.19 -10.02
C ARG A 332 8.04 7.69 -10.09
N LEU A 333 7.10 6.88 -9.60
CA LEU A 333 5.68 7.20 -9.65
C LEU A 333 5.34 8.50 -8.91
N PHE A 334 6.01 8.76 -7.79
CA PHE A 334 5.85 9.99 -7.02
C PHE A 334 6.21 11.24 -7.85
N GLY A 335 7.41 11.29 -8.42
CA GLY A 335 7.85 12.43 -9.23
C GLY A 335 7.00 12.62 -10.50
N VAL A 336 6.71 11.53 -11.23
CA VAL A 336 5.91 11.58 -12.47
C VAL A 336 4.48 12.07 -12.21
N SER A 337 3.85 11.62 -11.12
CA SER A 337 2.51 12.07 -10.76
C SER A 337 2.47 13.56 -10.40
N ILE A 338 3.49 14.10 -9.73
CA ILE A 338 3.56 15.55 -9.45
C ILE A 338 3.72 16.36 -10.74
N ILE A 339 4.58 15.91 -11.68
CA ILE A 339 4.74 16.56 -12.99
C ILE A 339 3.42 16.54 -13.75
N ALA A 340 2.74 15.40 -13.81
CA ALA A 340 1.46 15.26 -14.48
C ALA A 340 0.36 16.12 -13.83
N ALA A 341 0.37 16.27 -12.49
CA ALA A 341 -0.50 17.20 -11.78
C ALA A 341 -0.21 18.66 -12.16
N GLY A 342 1.06 19.06 -12.25
CA GLY A 342 1.47 20.38 -12.70
C GLY A 342 1.05 20.70 -14.13
N LEU A 343 1.25 19.77 -15.08
CA LEU A 343 0.75 19.91 -16.46
C LEU A 343 -0.78 20.06 -16.50
N SER A 344 -1.48 19.23 -15.73
CA SER A 344 -2.95 19.30 -15.63
C SER A 344 -3.41 20.63 -15.03
N LEU A 345 -2.69 21.18 -14.06
CA LEU A 345 -2.99 22.47 -13.46
C LEU A 345 -2.79 23.62 -14.44
N ALA A 346 -1.76 23.54 -15.30
CA ALA A 346 -1.60 24.51 -16.39
C ALA A 346 -2.80 24.50 -17.35
N LEU A 347 -3.36 23.32 -17.65
CA LEU A 347 -4.58 23.19 -18.45
C LEU A 347 -5.80 23.81 -17.76
N VAL A 348 -5.94 23.65 -16.43
CA VAL A 348 -7.00 24.33 -15.65
C VAL A 348 -6.87 25.84 -15.81
N ALA A 349 -5.67 26.39 -15.59
CA ALA A 349 -5.42 27.83 -15.68
C ALA A 349 -5.75 28.41 -17.06
N LEU A 350 -5.53 27.64 -18.14
CA LEU A 350 -5.81 28.04 -19.51
C LEU A 350 -7.26 27.78 -19.96
N SER A 351 -8.06 27.07 -19.16
CA SER A 351 -9.39 26.68 -19.59
C SER A 351 -10.39 27.86 -19.54
N PRO A 352 -11.12 28.13 -20.64
CA PRO A 352 -12.06 29.25 -20.71
C PRO A 352 -13.48 28.88 -20.28
N HIS A 353 -13.82 27.59 -20.24
CA HIS A 353 -15.18 27.10 -19.96
C HIS A 353 -15.21 26.18 -18.74
N LEU A 354 -16.31 26.23 -17.99
CA LEU A 354 -16.51 25.40 -16.80
C LEU A 354 -16.41 23.90 -17.11
N SER A 355 -16.97 23.44 -18.23
CA SER A 355 -16.94 22.02 -18.61
C SER A 355 -15.51 21.49 -18.78
N VAL A 356 -14.66 22.24 -19.48
CA VAL A 356 -13.24 21.93 -19.67
C VAL A 356 -12.49 22.01 -18.33
N SER A 357 -12.84 22.99 -17.49
CA SER A 357 -12.27 23.15 -16.14
C SER A 357 -12.59 21.93 -15.28
N LEU A 358 -13.82 21.42 -15.30
CA LEU A 358 -14.21 20.25 -14.50
C LEU A 358 -13.41 19.01 -14.88
N VAL A 359 -13.24 18.73 -16.17
CA VAL A 359 -12.48 17.57 -16.64
C VAL A 359 -11.00 17.69 -16.27
N THR A 360 -10.40 18.86 -16.48
CA THR A 360 -8.98 19.09 -16.17
C THR A 360 -8.72 19.10 -14.66
N VAL A 361 -9.64 19.61 -13.84
CA VAL A 361 -9.56 19.58 -12.37
C VAL A 361 -9.66 18.14 -11.84
N VAL A 362 -10.52 17.28 -12.42
CA VAL A 362 -10.52 15.84 -12.08
C VAL A 362 -9.15 15.22 -12.36
N LEU A 363 -8.51 15.60 -13.47
CA LEU A 363 -7.18 15.10 -13.82
C LEU A 363 -6.09 15.59 -12.84
N VAL A 364 -6.13 16.86 -12.43
CA VAL A 364 -5.27 17.39 -11.35
C VAL A 364 -5.45 16.58 -10.08
N GLY A 365 -6.70 16.35 -9.67
CA GLY A 365 -7.03 15.54 -8.50
C GLY A 365 -6.47 14.13 -8.60
N PHE A 366 -6.64 13.45 -9.74
CA PHE A 366 -6.15 12.09 -9.97
C PHE A 366 -4.64 11.97 -9.76
N TRP A 367 -3.87 12.90 -10.34
CA TRP A 367 -2.42 12.89 -10.20
C TRP A 367 -1.96 13.31 -8.81
N ALA A 368 -2.61 14.31 -8.20
CA ALA A 368 -2.33 14.72 -6.82
C ALA A 368 -2.62 13.59 -5.81
N GLY A 369 -3.72 12.85 -6.01
CA GLY A 369 -4.09 11.72 -5.14
C GLY A 369 -3.12 10.55 -5.28
N THR A 370 -2.66 10.29 -6.51
CA THR A 370 -1.60 9.31 -6.78
C THR A 370 -0.30 9.72 -6.08
N ALA A 371 0.15 10.95 -6.25
CA ALA A 371 1.36 11.48 -5.61
C ALA A 371 1.27 11.41 -4.08
N PHE A 372 0.12 11.82 -3.52
CA PHE A 372 -0.09 11.82 -2.07
C PHE A 372 0.00 10.43 -1.47
N LEU A 373 -0.70 9.45 -2.06
CA LEU A 373 -0.66 8.07 -1.57
C LEU A 373 0.74 7.49 -1.71
N THR A 374 1.38 7.64 -2.87
CA THR A 374 2.74 7.14 -3.11
C THR A 374 3.75 7.77 -2.14
N GLY A 375 3.65 9.06 -1.86
CA GLY A 375 4.54 9.74 -0.91
C GLY A 375 4.43 9.17 0.50
N VAL A 376 3.22 8.94 0.99
CA VAL A 376 2.99 8.30 2.30
C VAL A 376 3.47 6.84 2.30
N THR A 377 3.25 6.11 1.21
CA THR A 377 3.74 4.73 1.08
C THR A 377 5.26 4.64 1.10
N ILE A 378 5.98 5.56 0.44
CA ILE A 378 7.46 5.60 0.47
C ILE A 378 7.97 5.78 1.91
N ILE A 379 7.33 6.65 2.71
CA ILE A 379 7.68 6.80 4.13
C ILE A 379 7.41 5.49 4.88
N GLY A 380 6.30 4.83 4.59
CA GLY A 380 5.90 3.59 5.24
C GLY A 380 6.81 2.39 4.94
N SER A 381 7.28 2.26 3.69
CA SER A 381 7.98 1.05 3.23
C SER A 381 9.50 1.18 3.12
N ARG A 382 10.03 2.40 2.92
CA ARG A 382 11.47 2.63 2.67
C ARG A 382 12.21 3.28 3.82
N VAL A 383 11.48 3.83 4.80
CA VAL A 383 12.10 4.47 5.97
C VAL A 383 12.09 3.50 7.14
N GLU A 384 13.26 3.33 7.73
CA GLU A 384 13.49 2.47 8.89
C GLU A 384 12.62 2.87 10.09
N ASP A 385 12.15 1.87 10.84
CA ASP A 385 11.15 2.03 11.91
C ASP A 385 11.56 3.08 12.96
N ALA A 386 12.85 3.15 13.29
CA ALA A 386 13.41 4.07 14.29
C ALA A 386 13.21 5.56 13.94
N ILE A 387 13.19 5.89 12.65
CA ILE A 387 13.11 7.29 12.17
C ILE A 387 11.82 7.58 11.38
N ARG A 388 11.04 6.55 11.02
CA ARG A 388 9.78 6.69 10.27
C ARG A 388 8.81 7.67 10.92
N GLY A 389 8.63 7.57 12.24
CA GLY A 389 7.74 8.46 12.99
C GLY A 389 8.14 9.94 12.85
N ARG A 390 9.45 10.22 12.92
CA ARG A 390 10.02 11.57 12.80
C ARG A 390 9.83 12.13 11.39
N ILE A 391 10.11 11.34 10.35
CA ILE A 391 9.93 11.77 8.96
C ILE A 391 8.45 12.03 8.66
N ASN A 392 7.55 11.15 9.11
CA ASN A 392 6.12 11.35 8.95
C ASN A 392 5.64 12.64 9.64
N ALA A 393 6.13 12.94 10.86
CA ALA A 393 5.81 14.18 11.56
C ALA A 393 6.30 15.43 10.81
N ILE A 394 7.54 15.41 10.30
CA ILE A 394 8.10 16.50 9.47
C ILE A 394 7.27 16.67 8.20
N TYR A 395 6.94 15.58 7.52
CA TYR A 395 6.14 15.58 6.29
C TYR A 395 4.76 16.20 6.52
N GLN A 396 4.06 15.80 7.58
CA GLN A 396 2.75 16.35 7.92
C GLN A 396 2.80 17.82 8.36
N LEU A 397 3.80 18.21 9.16
CA LEU A 397 3.98 19.60 9.59
C LEU A 397 4.27 20.50 8.38
N MET A 398 5.16 20.07 7.49
CA MET A 398 5.49 20.77 6.25
C MET A 398 4.24 20.94 5.39
N MET A 399 3.47 19.88 5.16
CA MET A 399 2.21 19.93 4.42
C MET A 399 1.26 21.01 4.99
N LYS A 400 1.02 20.99 6.31
CA LYS A 400 0.14 21.98 6.97
C LYS A 400 0.67 23.40 6.85
N LEU A 401 1.98 23.60 7.03
CA LEU A 401 2.60 24.92 6.96
C LEU A 401 2.53 25.51 5.54
N VAL A 402 2.79 24.69 4.52
CA VAL A 402 2.70 25.10 3.11
C VAL A 402 1.25 25.44 2.75
N LEU A 403 0.28 24.59 3.13
CA LEU A 403 -1.14 24.86 2.87
C LEU A 403 -1.62 26.12 3.60
N PHE A 404 -1.21 26.33 4.85
CA PHE A 404 -1.50 27.53 5.61
C PHE A 404 -0.91 28.78 4.91
N GLY A 405 0.38 28.76 4.60
CA GLY A 405 1.09 29.87 3.97
C GLY A 405 0.53 30.22 2.59
N THR A 406 0.23 29.23 1.76
CA THR A 406 -0.38 29.44 0.44
C THR A 406 -1.82 29.95 0.54
N THR A 407 -2.61 29.45 1.49
CA THR A 407 -3.99 29.93 1.72
C THR A 407 -4.03 31.40 2.17
N VAL A 408 -3.01 31.86 2.90
CA VAL A 408 -2.84 33.30 3.22
C VAL A 408 -2.37 34.08 1.99
N THR A 409 -1.34 33.59 1.31
CA THR A 409 -0.59 34.39 0.31
C THR A 409 -1.33 34.48 -1.03
N VAL A 410 -1.94 33.39 -1.48
CA VAL A 410 -2.56 33.28 -2.82
C VAL A 410 -3.71 34.27 -3.01
N PRO A 411 -4.71 34.39 -2.12
CA PRO A 411 -5.79 35.35 -2.29
C PRO A 411 -5.30 36.81 -2.34
N VAL A 412 -4.26 37.14 -1.55
CA VAL A 412 -3.63 38.46 -1.57
C VAL A 412 -2.98 38.72 -2.92
N LEU A 413 -2.22 37.76 -3.44
CA LEU A 413 -1.60 37.87 -4.76
C LEU A 413 -2.66 37.97 -5.88
N VAL A 414 -3.76 37.21 -5.80
CA VAL A 414 -4.87 37.28 -6.77
C VAL A 414 -5.46 38.68 -6.78
N GLY A 415 -5.68 39.27 -5.59
CA GLY A 415 -6.26 40.61 -5.44
C GLY A 415 -5.39 41.76 -5.93
N VAL A 416 -4.07 41.58 -6.03
CA VAL A 416 -3.14 42.60 -6.55
C VAL A 416 -3.19 42.70 -8.08
N VAL A 417 -3.58 41.63 -8.78
CA VAL A 417 -3.61 41.60 -10.25
C VAL A 417 -4.93 42.16 -10.76
N ALA A 418 -4.86 43.24 -11.54
CA ALA A 418 -6.03 43.89 -12.13
C ALA A 418 -6.76 42.99 -13.14
N THR A 419 -8.08 42.91 -13.03
CA THR A 419 -8.94 42.17 -13.96
C THR A 419 -8.97 42.84 -15.33
N ARG A 420 -8.73 42.09 -16.41
CA ARG A 420 -8.89 42.55 -17.80
C ARG A 420 -9.81 41.62 -18.57
N THR A 421 -10.79 42.16 -19.29
CA THR A 421 -11.66 41.38 -20.17
C THR A 421 -11.11 41.46 -21.59
N ILE A 422 -10.78 40.32 -22.20
CA ILE A 422 -10.28 40.25 -23.58
C ILE A 422 -11.28 39.43 -24.40
N ASN A 423 -11.62 39.90 -25.60
CA ASN A 423 -12.46 39.13 -26.52
C ASN A 423 -11.61 38.10 -27.25
N VAL A 424 -11.86 36.83 -26.96
CA VAL A 424 -11.18 35.68 -27.58
C VAL A 424 -12.25 34.97 -28.40
N TRP A 425 -12.10 34.97 -29.74
CA TRP A 425 -13.00 34.26 -30.66
C TRP A 425 -14.48 34.68 -30.53
N GLY A 426 -14.72 35.97 -30.31
CA GLY A 426 -16.07 36.52 -30.15
C GLY A 426 -16.72 36.28 -28.77
N SER A 427 -16.02 35.62 -27.84
CA SER A 427 -16.48 35.43 -26.46
C SER A 427 -15.67 36.32 -25.49
N PRO A 428 -16.31 37.06 -24.57
CA PRO A 428 -15.61 37.85 -23.57
C PRO A 428 -15.00 36.92 -22.52
N VAL A 429 -13.67 36.88 -22.45
CA VAL A 429 -12.93 36.11 -21.45
C VAL A 429 -12.33 37.08 -20.43
N THR A 430 -12.77 36.98 -19.17
CA THR A 430 -12.20 37.75 -18.05
C THR A 430 -10.90 37.09 -17.59
N ILE A 431 -9.77 37.76 -17.77
CA ILE A 431 -8.48 37.38 -17.20
C ILE A 431 -8.34 38.12 -15.87
N ASP A 432 -8.45 37.39 -14.78
CA ASP A 432 -8.20 37.87 -13.42
C ASP A 432 -6.85 37.34 -12.90
N GLY A 433 -6.49 37.71 -11.66
CA GLY A 433 -5.26 37.25 -11.01
C GLY A 433 -5.15 35.74 -10.81
N THR A 434 -6.23 34.97 -10.99
CA THR A 434 -6.24 33.54 -10.66
C THR A 434 -5.44 32.71 -11.65
N ARG A 435 -5.59 32.97 -12.97
CA ARG A 435 -4.92 32.19 -14.00
C ARG A 435 -3.39 32.31 -13.93
N PRO A 436 -2.79 33.52 -13.82
CA PRO A 436 -1.34 33.64 -13.63
C PRO A 436 -0.84 32.90 -12.38
N ILE A 437 -1.57 32.98 -11.27
CA ILE A 437 -1.16 32.33 -10.02
C ILE A 437 -1.26 30.80 -10.12
N MET A 438 -2.30 30.27 -10.77
CA MET A 438 -2.39 28.85 -11.07
C MET A 438 -1.26 28.39 -12.01
N LEU A 439 -0.84 29.21 -12.98
CA LEU A 439 0.32 28.91 -13.84
C LEU A 439 1.63 28.91 -13.06
N VAL A 440 1.82 29.83 -12.11
CA VAL A 440 2.98 29.80 -11.21
C VAL A 440 2.96 28.54 -10.35
N GLY A 441 1.79 28.17 -9.81
CA GLY A 441 1.60 26.91 -9.07
C GLY A 441 1.94 25.68 -9.93
N ALA A 442 1.50 25.67 -11.19
CA ALA A 442 1.84 24.62 -12.16
C ALA A 442 3.35 24.53 -12.41
N ALA A 443 4.02 25.66 -12.64
CA ALA A 443 5.46 25.72 -12.84
C ALA A 443 6.23 25.20 -11.60
N LEU A 444 5.81 25.59 -10.39
CA LEU A 444 6.39 25.10 -9.14
C LEU A 444 6.23 23.57 -9.00
N ALA A 445 5.05 23.03 -9.30
CA ALA A 445 4.83 21.58 -9.30
C ALA A 445 5.71 20.87 -10.33
N LEU A 446 5.85 21.42 -11.54
CA LEU A 446 6.70 20.84 -12.59
C LEU A 446 8.18 20.81 -12.16
N ILE A 447 8.69 21.91 -11.63
CA ILE A 447 10.08 22.03 -11.17
C ILE A 447 10.34 21.08 -9.98
N ALA A 448 9.46 21.11 -8.97
CA ALA A 448 9.59 20.26 -7.79
C ALA A 448 9.42 18.77 -8.11
N GLY A 449 8.46 18.43 -8.98
CA GLY A 449 8.24 17.06 -9.45
C GLY A 449 9.42 16.53 -10.27
N PHE A 450 10.03 17.36 -11.12
CA PHE A 450 11.25 17.02 -11.84
C PHE A 450 12.45 16.80 -10.90
N PHE A 451 12.60 17.66 -9.90
CA PHE A 451 13.64 17.51 -8.89
C PHE A 451 13.44 16.25 -8.04
N ALA A 452 12.22 16.01 -7.57
CA ALA A 452 11.85 14.81 -6.82
C ALA A 452 12.14 13.55 -7.66
N TYR A 453 11.70 13.55 -8.92
CA TYR A 453 12.00 12.48 -9.87
C TYR A 453 13.51 12.23 -9.96
N ARG A 454 14.33 13.25 -10.23
CA ARG A 454 15.78 13.07 -10.38
C ARG A 454 16.50 12.64 -9.11
N GLN A 455 16.01 13.02 -7.93
CA GLN A 455 16.66 12.65 -6.67
C GLN A 455 16.25 11.28 -6.16
N MET A 456 15.04 10.83 -6.49
CA MET A 456 14.50 9.56 -6.04
C MET A 456 14.73 8.44 -7.07
N ASP A 457 15.07 8.78 -8.32
CA ASP A 457 15.43 7.81 -9.36
C ASP A 457 16.85 7.26 -9.09
N ASP A 458 16.92 6.16 -8.34
CA ASP A 458 18.16 5.42 -8.08
C ASP A 458 18.67 4.79 -9.38
N LYS A 459 19.56 5.52 -10.07
CA LYS A 459 20.55 5.10 -11.07
C LYS A 459 20.23 3.81 -11.87
N ARG A 460 19.07 3.74 -12.51
CA ARG A 460 18.84 2.79 -13.62
C ARG A 460 19.09 3.54 -14.94
N THR A 461 19.99 3.00 -15.76
CA THR A 461 20.42 3.54 -17.06
C THR A 461 19.33 3.52 -18.15
N GLU A 462 18.10 3.13 -17.81
CA GLU A 462 17.00 2.99 -18.75
C GLU A 462 16.04 4.21 -18.71
N PRO A 463 15.76 4.85 -19.86
CA PRO A 463 14.87 6.02 -19.94
C PRO A 463 13.40 5.65 -19.66
N ILE A 464 12.65 6.52 -18.94
CA ILE A 464 11.23 6.33 -18.56
C ILE A 464 10.33 5.88 -19.72
N LEU A 465 10.63 6.31 -20.96
CA LEU A 465 9.85 5.92 -22.12
C LEU A 465 9.84 4.40 -22.34
N SER A 466 10.90 3.67 -22.00
CA SER A 466 10.91 2.20 -22.07
C SER A 466 10.00 1.62 -21.00
N ASP A 467 10.10 2.07 -19.74
CA ASP A 467 9.25 1.62 -18.64
C ASP A 467 7.77 1.94 -18.87
N LEU A 468 7.44 3.15 -19.35
CA LEU A 468 6.08 3.55 -19.65
C LEU A 468 5.53 2.77 -20.85
N ARG A 469 6.35 2.54 -21.89
CA ARG A 469 5.99 1.69 -23.04
C ARG A 469 5.80 0.24 -22.64
N ASN A 470 6.61 -0.30 -21.73
CA ASN A 470 6.51 -1.65 -21.19
C ASN A 470 5.31 -1.78 -20.23
N ALA A 471 5.00 -0.73 -19.47
CA ALA A 471 3.80 -0.65 -18.64
C ALA A 471 2.52 -0.57 -19.48
N LEU A 472 2.57 0.07 -20.66
CA LEU A 472 1.45 0.18 -21.59
C LEU A 472 1.28 -1.07 -22.47
N ARG A 473 2.39 -1.67 -22.92
CA ARG A 473 2.42 -2.92 -23.68
C ARG A 473 2.41 -4.09 -22.70
N ARG A 474 1.22 -4.68 -22.49
CA ARG A 474 0.95 -5.89 -21.68
C ARG A 474 1.74 -7.18 -22.07
N THR A 475 2.88 -7.09 -22.73
CA THR A 475 3.68 -8.25 -23.11
C THR A 475 4.93 -8.29 -22.23
N PRO A 476 5.00 -9.15 -21.20
CA PRO A 476 6.29 -9.64 -20.75
C PRO A 476 7.06 -10.12 -21.98
N ARG A 477 8.39 -9.98 -21.95
CA ARG A 477 9.27 -10.52 -22.99
C ARG A 477 8.88 -11.99 -23.16
N ARG A 478 8.14 -12.31 -24.23
CA ARG A 478 7.76 -13.69 -24.53
C ARG A 478 9.02 -14.38 -24.99
N VAL A 479 9.70 -15.01 -24.06
CA VAL A 479 10.48 -16.18 -24.40
C VAL A 479 9.44 -17.27 -24.69
N ASN A 480 9.57 -18.01 -25.79
CA ASN A 480 8.54 -18.98 -26.18
C ASN A 480 8.48 -20.17 -25.20
N GLY A 481 9.53 -20.38 -24.39
CA GLY A 481 9.67 -21.43 -23.38
C GLY A 481 9.08 -21.08 -22.02
N PHE A 482 9.21 -22.02 -21.07
CA PHE A 482 8.64 -21.92 -19.72
C PHE A 482 9.64 -22.44 -18.69
N LEU A 483 9.98 -21.65 -17.67
CA LEU A 483 10.96 -22.01 -16.64
C LEU A 483 10.26 -22.46 -15.34
N ILE A 484 10.57 -23.67 -14.88
CA ILE A 484 10.12 -24.23 -13.61
C ILE A 484 11.32 -24.42 -12.68
N ALA A 485 11.29 -23.77 -11.53
CA ALA A 485 12.27 -23.95 -10.47
C ALA A 485 11.74 -24.93 -9.40
N VAL A 486 12.59 -25.79 -8.86
CA VAL A 486 12.31 -26.59 -7.65
C VAL A 486 13.19 -26.06 -6.52
N GLU A 487 12.57 -25.47 -5.51
CA GLU A 487 13.22 -24.78 -4.39
C GLU A 487 12.98 -25.55 -3.09
N GLY A 488 13.90 -25.42 -2.11
CA GLY A 488 13.81 -26.15 -0.85
C GLY A 488 15.08 -26.04 -0.02
N THR A 489 15.05 -26.59 1.19
CA THR A 489 16.17 -26.53 2.14
C THR A 489 17.33 -27.45 1.83
N THR A 490 17.12 -28.51 1.04
CA THR A 490 18.15 -29.51 0.75
C THR A 490 18.37 -29.66 -0.74
N ALA A 491 19.63 -29.56 -1.16
CA ALA A 491 20.03 -29.69 -2.57
C ALA A 491 19.68 -31.06 -3.16
N ILE A 492 19.82 -32.13 -2.36
CA ILE A 492 19.56 -33.50 -2.83
C ILE A 492 18.07 -33.68 -3.17
N ASN A 493 17.17 -33.23 -2.30
CA ASN A 493 15.73 -33.43 -2.52
C ASN A 493 15.23 -32.55 -3.68
N THR A 494 15.71 -31.31 -3.80
CA THR A 494 15.36 -30.45 -4.94
C THR A 494 15.82 -31.05 -6.26
N ALA A 495 17.01 -31.65 -6.30
CA ALA A 495 17.56 -32.29 -7.49
C ALA A 495 16.73 -33.49 -7.94
N ILE A 496 16.44 -34.40 -7.01
CA ILE A 496 15.65 -35.61 -7.26
C ILE A 496 14.27 -35.21 -7.79
N GLN A 497 13.61 -34.25 -7.14
CA GLN A 497 12.28 -33.82 -7.56
C GLN A 497 12.28 -33.03 -8.87
N ALA A 498 13.34 -32.27 -9.18
CA ALA A 498 13.50 -31.62 -10.48
C ALA A 498 13.61 -32.63 -11.63
N VAL A 499 14.38 -33.71 -11.44
CA VAL A 499 14.49 -34.80 -12.43
C VAL A 499 13.16 -35.54 -12.58
N ASN A 500 12.54 -35.96 -11.48
CA ASN A 500 11.24 -36.65 -11.49
C ASN A 500 10.15 -35.81 -12.16
N LEU A 501 10.15 -34.49 -11.90
CA LEU A 501 9.23 -33.54 -12.52
C LEU A 501 9.45 -33.45 -14.03
N ALA A 502 10.70 -33.31 -14.47
CA ALA A 502 11.01 -33.21 -15.88
C ALA A 502 10.68 -34.50 -16.64
N ASP A 503 10.98 -35.66 -16.06
CA ASP A 503 10.65 -36.97 -16.64
C ASP A 503 9.14 -37.13 -16.82
N TRP A 504 8.34 -36.70 -15.84
CA TRP A 504 6.88 -36.67 -15.97
C TRP A 504 6.40 -35.71 -17.06
N MET A 505 7.03 -34.53 -17.19
CA MET A 505 6.64 -33.53 -18.19
C MET A 505 7.06 -33.87 -19.63
N ARG A 506 8.04 -34.77 -19.83
CA ARG A 506 8.45 -35.23 -21.17
C ARG A 506 7.34 -35.91 -21.96
N GLY A 507 6.27 -36.38 -21.28
CA GLY A 507 5.05 -36.88 -21.93
C GLY A 507 4.13 -35.79 -22.53
N GLY A 508 4.52 -34.51 -22.47
CA GLY A 508 3.79 -33.38 -23.03
C GLY A 508 4.17 -33.02 -24.48
N THR A 509 3.60 -31.91 -24.97
CA THR A 509 3.75 -31.44 -26.36
C THR A 509 4.98 -30.56 -26.59
N ARG A 510 5.71 -30.19 -25.53
CA ARG A 510 6.90 -29.34 -25.61
C ARG A 510 8.16 -30.11 -25.17
N PRO A 511 9.32 -29.83 -25.78
CA PRO A 511 10.59 -30.39 -25.32
C PRO A 511 10.89 -29.92 -23.89
N VAL A 512 11.34 -30.84 -23.03
CA VAL A 512 11.68 -30.57 -21.64
C VAL A 512 13.17 -30.74 -21.42
N VAL A 513 13.82 -29.69 -20.92
CA VAL A 513 15.25 -29.65 -20.61
C VAL A 513 15.43 -29.56 -19.10
N VAL A 514 16.21 -30.46 -18.54
CA VAL A 514 16.66 -30.36 -17.15
C VAL A 514 17.95 -29.55 -17.15
N ALA A 515 17.92 -28.34 -16.63
CA ALA A 515 19.09 -27.51 -16.41
C ALA A 515 19.64 -27.75 -15.00
N ALA A 516 19.79 -29.01 -14.60
CA ALA A 516 20.24 -29.40 -13.27
C ALA A 516 21.44 -30.36 -13.38
N ASP A 517 22.59 -29.93 -12.85
CA ASP A 517 23.65 -30.81 -12.37
C ASP A 517 24.16 -30.23 -11.03
N PRO A 518 23.41 -30.45 -9.92
CA PRO A 518 23.74 -29.94 -8.60
C PRO A 518 25.18 -30.23 -8.20
N ALA A 519 25.64 -31.45 -8.52
CA ALA A 519 26.96 -31.92 -8.17
C ALA A 519 28.04 -31.18 -8.97
N LEU A 520 27.81 -30.86 -10.24
CA LEU A 520 28.72 -30.05 -11.04
C LEU A 520 28.72 -28.58 -10.59
N ASP A 521 27.55 -28.02 -10.27
CA ASP A 521 27.42 -26.64 -9.83
C ASP A 521 28.07 -26.41 -8.47
N ASP A 522 27.83 -27.32 -7.51
CA ASP A 522 28.50 -27.31 -6.20
C ASP A 522 30.01 -27.54 -6.34
N LYS A 523 30.45 -28.42 -7.26
CA LYS A 523 31.88 -28.59 -7.56
C LYS A 523 32.52 -27.32 -8.12
N ARG A 524 31.84 -26.62 -9.03
CA ARG A 524 32.32 -25.37 -9.63
C ARG A 524 32.39 -24.24 -8.61
N LEU A 525 31.35 -24.10 -7.79
CA LEU A 525 31.35 -23.15 -6.67
C LEU A 525 32.47 -23.48 -5.68
N THR A 526 32.62 -24.75 -5.30
CA THR A 526 33.70 -25.20 -4.40
C THR A 526 35.08 -24.94 -5.00
N ALA A 527 35.27 -25.15 -6.30
CA ALA A 527 36.52 -24.87 -7.00
C ALA A 527 36.84 -23.36 -7.02
N LEU A 528 35.85 -22.50 -7.24
CA LEU A 528 36.03 -21.04 -7.20
C LEU A 528 36.35 -20.55 -5.79
N VAL A 529 35.60 -21.02 -4.79
CA VAL A 529 35.76 -20.63 -3.39
C VAL A 529 37.09 -21.14 -2.83
N SER A 530 37.40 -22.43 -3.04
CA SER A 530 38.61 -23.05 -2.50
C SER A 530 39.85 -22.67 -3.30
N GLY A 531 39.75 -22.62 -4.63
CA GLY A 531 40.87 -22.30 -5.52
C GLY A 531 41.37 -20.87 -5.33
N ALA A 532 40.50 -19.92 -5.02
CA ALA A 532 40.86 -18.54 -4.70
C ALA A 532 40.91 -18.24 -3.19
N SER A 533 40.75 -19.25 -2.32
CA SER A 533 40.74 -19.10 -0.86
C SER A 533 39.76 -18.02 -0.35
N LEU A 534 38.55 -17.97 -0.92
CA LEU A 534 37.54 -16.96 -0.60
C LEU A 534 36.87 -17.25 0.75
N THR A 535 37.21 -16.45 1.76
CA THR A 535 36.66 -16.58 3.12
C THR A 535 35.51 -15.62 3.42
N GLY A 536 35.38 -14.53 2.66
CA GLY A 536 34.35 -13.51 2.89
C GLY A 536 32.98 -13.89 2.31
N ALA A 537 31.91 -13.69 3.08
CA ALA A 537 30.52 -13.93 2.67
C ALA A 537 30.15 -13.28 1.33
N ARG A 538 30.53 -12.00 1.13
CA ARG A 538 30.30 -11.27 -0.14
C ARG A 538 31.06 -11.89 -1.31
N ALA A 539 32.28 -12.38 -1.10
CA ALA A 539 33.05 -13.03 -2.16
C ALA A 539 32.43 -14.38 -2.56
N GLN A 540 31.91 -15.13 -1.59
CA GLN A 540 31.19 -16.39 -1.86
C GLN A 540 29.86 -16.14 -2.58
N ALA A 541 29.12 -15.08 -2.22
CA ALA A 541 27.91 -14.67 -2.93
C ALA A 541 28.20 -14.29 -4.40
N LEU A 542 29.30 -13.56 -4.65
CA LEU A 542 29.75 -13.24 -6.01
C LEU A 542 30.15 -14.48 -6.81
N ALA A 543 30.83 -15.44 -6.19
CA ALA A 543 31.17 -16.71 -6.83
C ALA A 543 29.91 -17.51 -7.19
N ALA A 544 28.92 -17.58 -6.29
CA ALA A 544 27.64 -18.22 -6.56
C ALA A 544 26.87 -17.53 -7.69
N ALA A 545 26.86 -16.20 -7.71
CA ALA A 545 26.24 -15.41 -8.78
C ALA A 545 26.94 -15.64 -10.14
N ALA A 546 28.26 -15.73 -10.17
CA ALA A 546 29.02 -16.02 -11.39
C ALA A 546 28.68 -17.41 -11.97
N VAL A 547 28.61 -18.44 -11.13
CA VAL A 547 28.19 -19.79 -11.55
C VAL A 547 26.75 -19.75 -12.10
N ARG A 548 25.85 -19.00 -11.45
CA ARG A 548 24.46 -18.86 -11.88
C ARG A 548 24.34 -18.19 -13.25
N ALA A 549 25.06 -17.08 -13.46
CA ALA A 549 25.03 -16.36 -14.73
C ALA A 549 25.45 -17.26 -15.90
N ASP A 550 26.53 -18.02 -15.71
CA ASP A 550 27.05 -18.93 -16.72
C ASP A 550 26.07 -20.08 -17.05
N ILE A 551 25.34 -20.62 -16.06
CA ILE A 551 24.29 -21.62 -16.31
C ILE A 551 23.12 -21.02 -17.09
N VAL A 552 22.70 -19.80 -16.73
CA VAL A 552 21.60 -19.12 -17.41
C VAL A 552 21.94 -18.87 -18.88
N GLU A 553 23.14 -18.35 -19.15
CA GLU A 553 23.58 -18.02 -20.51
C GLU A 553 23.82 -19.26 -21.37
N ARG A 554 24.41 -20.33 -20.80
CA ARG A 554 24.76 -21.52 -21.59
C ARG A 554 23.60 -22.50 -21.76
N HIS A 555 22.68 -22.60 -20.80
CA HIS A 555 21.70 -23.71 -20.76
C HIS A 555 20.26 -23.23 -20.66
N VAL A 556 19.96 -22.29 -19.76
CA VAL A 556 18.56 -21.88 -19.50
C VAL A 556 18.01 -21.00 -20.61
N GLN A 557 18.66 -19.87 -20.91
CA GLN A 557 18.17 -18.91 -21.89
C GLN A 557 18.04 -19.51 -23.30
N PRO A 558 19.04 -20.26 -23.83
CA PRO A 558 18.92 -20.87 -25.15
C PRO A 558 17.76 -21.88 -25.24
N ALA A 559 17.52 -22.66 -24.19
CA ALA A 559 16.43 -23.63 -24.15
C ALA A 559 15.06 -22.94 -24.09
N LEU A 560 14.95 -21.85 -23.34
CA LEU A 560 13.73 -21.03 -23.31
C LEU A 560 13.48 -20.37 -24.67
N ASP A 561 14.50 -19.79 -25.30
CA ASP A 561 14.39 -19.14 -26.61
C ASP A 561 13.89 -20.14 -27.69
N ALA A 562 14.30 -21.40 -27.59
CA ALA A 562 13.85 -22.51 -28.43
C ALA A 562 12.41 -22.99 -28.14
N GLY A 563 11.72 -22.45 -27.12
CA GLY A 563 10.35 -22.83 -26.79
C GLY A 563 10.21 -23.99 -25.80
N SER A 564 11.31 -24.43 -25.19
CA SER A 564 11.32 -25.60 -24.29
C SER A 564 10.77 -25.27 -22.90
N VAL A 565 10.30 -26.30 -22.19
CA VAL A 565 10.13 -26.23 -20.74
C VAL A 565 11.48 -26.51 -20.10
N VAL A 566 12.00 -25.58 -19.31
CA VAL A 566 13.24 -25.76 -18.56
C VAL A 566 12.88 -26.05 -17.12
N VAL A 567 13.35 -27.17 -16.57
CA VAL A 567 13.23 -27.51 -15.15
C VAL A 567 14.61 -27.40 -14.51
N MET A 568 14.71 -26.63 -13.43
CA MET A 568 15.96 -26.41 -12.71
C MET A 568 15.72 -26.49 -11.21
N GLU A 569 16.69 -27.00 -10.46
CA GLU A 569 16.66 -26.88 -9.01
C GLU A 569 17.34 -25.60 -8.52
N ARG A 570 16.88 -25.08 -7.38
CA ARG A 570 17.50 -24.00 -6.62
C ARG A 570 17.89 -22.82 -7.52
N PHE A 571 16.94 -22.22 -8.22
CA PHE A 571 17.21 -21.21 -9.25
C PHE A 571 17.76 -19.91 -8.65
N VAL A 572 16.96 -19.24 -7.83
CA VAL A 572 17.32 -17.95 -7.22
C VAL A 572 16.97 -17.95 -5.73
N ASP A 573 15.87 -18.59 -5.35
CA ASP A 573 15.29 -18.34 -4.02
C ASP A 573 16.04 -19.10 -2.91
N SER A 574 16.37 -20.38 -3.12
CA SER A 574 17.15 -21.15 -2.12
C SER A 574 18.57 -20.62 -1.93
N PRO A 575 19.33 -20.24 -2.99
CA PRO A 575 20.62 -19.59 -2.82
C PRO A 575 20.54 -18.26 -2.06
N LEU A 576 19.54 -17.42 -2.36
CA LEU A 576 19.31 -16.15 -1.66
C LEU A 576 18.99 -16.37 -0.18
N ALA A 577 18.02 -17.24 0.12
CA ALA A 577 17.63 -17.59 1.47
C ALA A 577 18.81 -18.15 2.28
N HIS A 578 19.64 -19.01 1.66
CA HIS A 578 20.83 -19.56 2.30
C HIS A 578 21.89 -18.48 2.61
N LEU A 579 22.20 -17.60 1.65
CA LEU A 579 23.19 -16.54 1.87
C LEU A 579 22.71 -15.49 2.88
N SER A 580 21.41 -15.18 2.88
CA SER A 580 20.81 -14.25 3.85
C SER A 580 20.79 -14.86 5.26
N ALA A 581 20.29 -16.09 5.42
CA ALA A 581 20.21 -16.74 6.73
C ALA A 581 21.58 -17.09 7.30
N VAL A 582 22.45 -17.74 6.53
CA VAL A 582 23.71 -18.31 7.02
C VAL A 582 24.84 -17.27 7.04
N ALA A 583 24.92 -16.42 6.01
CA ALA A 583 26.00 -15.46 5.87
C ALA A 583 25.65 -14.05 6.35
N GLY A 584 24.40 -13.81 6.77
CA GLY A 584 23.94 -12.53 7.34
C GLY A 584 23.98 -11.37 6.35
N LEU A 585 23.94 -11.66 5.05
CA LEU A 585 23.95 -10.65 4.00
C LEU A 585 22.54 -10.07 3.81
N ASP A 586 22.49 -8.79 3.47
CA ASP A 586 21.23 -8.10 3.23
C ASP A 586 20.48 -8.69 2.01
N SER A 587 19.17 -8.89 2.18
CA SER A 587 18.34 -9.56 1.18
C SER A 587 18.19 -8.73 -0.09
N ASP A 588 18.11 -7.40 0.03
CA ASP A 588 17.94 -6.50 -1.11
C ASP A 588 19.23 -6.41 -1.94
N GLU A 589 20.41 -6.38 -1.29
CA GLU A 589 21.71 -6.47 -1.96
C GLU A 589 21.84 -7.77 -2.77
N LEU A 590 21.47 -8.89 -2.16
CA LEU A 590 21.54 -10.21 -2.79
C LEU A 590 20.53 -10.37 -3.93
N GLU A 591 19.31 -9.85 -3.78
CA GLU A 591 18.31 -9.87 -4.84
C GLU A 591 18.77 -9.06 -6.07
N GLY A 592 19.37 -7.89 -5.86
CA GLY A 592 19.97 -7.11 -6.94
C GLY A 592 21.10 -7.84 -7.66
N LEU A 593 21.94 -8.58 -6.92
CA LEU A 593 23.00 -9.41 -7.49
C LEU A 593 22.44 -10.59 -8.30
N ALA A 594 21.42 -11.27 -7.78
CA ALA A 594 20.75 -12.37 -8.48
C ALA A 594 20.08 -11.89 -9.77
N ASP A 595 19.36 -10.76 -9.71
CA ASP A 595 18.74 -10.13 -10.88
C ASP A 595 19.77 -9.76 -11.96
N TRP A 596 20.95 -9.28 -11.56
CA TRP A 596 22.01 -8.98 -12.51
C TRP A 596 22.57 -10.28 -13.14
N ALA A 597 22.86 -11.28 -12.31
CA ALA A 597 23.42 -12.56 -12.75
C ALA A 597 22.47 -13.32 -13.70
N THR A 598 21.16 -13.26 -13.50
CA THR A 598 20.18 -13.95 -14.35
C THR A 598 19.63 -13.10 -15.49
N GLY A 599 20.10 -11.86 -15.66
CA GLY A 599 19.51 -10.93 -16.64
C GLY A 599 18.05 -10.59 -16.35
N ARG A 600 17.66 -10.60 -15.07
CA ARG A 600 16.28 -10.48 -14.54
C ARG A 600 15.35 -11.61 -14.99
N LEU A 601 15.90 -12.75 -15.39
CA LEU A 601 15.12 -13.97 -15.59
C LEU A 601 14.61 -14.46 -14.24
N ARG A 602 13.31 -14.75 -14.17
CA ARG A 602 12.64 -15.37 -13.02
C ARG A 602 11.88 -16.61 -13.49
N PRO A 603 11.70 -17.63 -12.64
CA PRO A 603 10.89 -18.79 -13.00
C PRO A 603 9.45 -18.38 -13.26
N ASP A 604 8.83 -18.99 -14.27
CA ASP A 604 7.39 -18.85 -14.51
C ASP A 604 6.59 -19.62 -13.44
N LEU A 605 7.19 -20.67 -12.87
CA LEU A 605 6.64 -21.46 -11.77
C LEU A 605 7.75 -21.93 -10.85
N THR A 606 7.49 -21.96 -9.55
CA THR A 606 8.42 -22.42 -8.51
C THR A 606 7.72 -23.45 -7.65
N VAL A 607 8.24 -24.67 -7.60
CA VAL A 607 7.77 -25.73 -6.70
C VAL A 607 8.61 -25.67 -5.44
N LEU A 608 8.03 -25.18 -4.34
CA LEU A 608 8.72 -25.12 -3.05
C LEU A 608 8.45 -26.40 -2.27
N LEU A 609 9.51 -27.13 -1.93
CA LEU A 609 9.48 -28.30 -1.06
C LEU A 609 9.54 -27.86 0.40
N ASP A 610 8.43 -28.05 1.12
CA ASP A 610 8.29 -27.73 2.55
C ASP A 610 8.43 -29.00 3.38
N ALA A 611 9.62 -29.23 3.93
CA ALA A 611 9.92 -30.38 4.79
C ALA A 611 10.12 -29.93 6.23
N ALA A 612 9.60 -30.69 7.19
CA ALA A 612 9.93 -30.48 8.59
C ALA A 612 11.42 -30.80 8.83
N PRO A 613 12.16 -29.99 9.62
CA PRO A 613 13.55 -30.32 9.94
C PRO A 613 13.60 -31.66 10.71
N PRO A 614 14.44 -32.63 10.31
CA PRO A 614 14.42 -33.97 10.90
C PRO A 614 14.82 -33.95 12.38
N GLY A 615 14.06 -34.67 13.22
CA GLY A 615 14.31 -34.76 14.66
C GLY A 615 15.26 -35.91 15.05
N ALA A 616 16.48 -35.59 15.54
CA ALA A 616 17.31 -36.37 16.50
C ALA A 616 18.68 -35.64 16.78
N PRO A 617 19.53 -36.16 17.69
CA PRO A 617 19.86 -35.69 19.06
C PRO A 617 20.72 -34.40 19.16
N ARG A 618 20.74 -33.82 20.38
CA ARG A 618 21.16 -32.47 20.81
C ARG A 618 22.56 -31.92 20.41
N ASP A 619 23.39 -32.62 19.63
CA ASP A 619 24.76 -32.17 19.31
C ASP A 619 24.89 -31.34 18.01
N ARG A 620 23.79 -31.04 17.29
CA ARG A 620 23.81 -30.25 16.03
C ARG A 620 22.92 -28.99 16.04
N ALA A 621 22.86 -28.27 17.16
CA ALA A 621 21.93 -27.13 17.33
C ALA A 621 22.14 -25.94 16.37
N ALA A 622 23.37 -25.66 15.91
CA ALA A 622 23.65 -24.52 15.03
C ALA A 622 23.10 -24.70 13.60
N THR A 623 23.37 -25.85 12.98
CA THR A 623 22.90 -26.17 11.61
C THR A 623 21.37 -26.28 11.52
N MET A 624 20.72 -26.71 12.61
CA MET A 624 19.26 -26.75 12.72
C MET A 624 18.63 -25.36 12.72
N ASN A 625 19.25 -24.40 13.42
CA ASN A 625 18.77 -23.02 13.42
C ASN A 625 18.88 -22.40 12.02
N ASP A 626 19.95 -22.70 11.30
CA ASP A 626 20.17 -22.19 9.94
C ASP A 626 19.20 -22.79 8.92
N GLN A 627 18.97 -24.11 8.94
CA GLN A 627 17.98 -24.74 8.06
C GLN A 627 16.57 -24.23 8.32
N TRP A 628 16.20 -24.03 9.59
CA TRP A 628 14.92 -23.44 9.95
C TRP A 628 14.79 -22.00 9.46
N ARG A 629 15.86 -21.19 9.57
CA ARG A 629 15.89 -19.81 9.05
C ARG A 629 15.78 -19.76 7.53
N VAL A 630 16.46 -20.65 6.82
CA VAL A 630 16.34 -20.78 5.35
C VAL A 630 14.92 -21.18 4.96
N GLN A 631 14.34 -22.18 5.62
CA GLN A 631 12.95 -22.59 5.37
C GLN A 631 11.98 -21.44 5.62
N HIS A 632 12.14 -20.71 6.71
CA HIS A 632 11.31 -19.57 7.05
C HIS A 632 11.37 -18.49 5.95
N LEU A 633 12.57 -18.13 5.49
CA LEU A 633 12.75 -17.17 4.39
C LEU A 633 12.11 -17.66 3.09
N LEU A 634 12.29 -18.93 2.72
CA LEU A 634 11.67 -19.51 1.52
C LEU A 634 10.14 -19.49 1.58
N VAL A 635 9.56 -19.78 2.75
CA VAL A 635 8.11 -19.69 2.99
C VAL A 635 7.64 -18.24 2.92
N GLU A 636 8.41 -17.28 3.43
CA GLU A 636 8.12 -15.85 3.29
C GLU A 636 8.16 -15.40 1.83
N MET A 637 9.15 -15.86 1.05
CA MET A 637 9.25 -15.60 -0.39
C MET A 637 8.05 -16.20 -1.14
N ALA A 638 7.66 -17.43 -0.82
CA ALA A 638 6.47 -18.06 -1.38
C ALA A 638 5.17 -17.34 -1.00
N ALA A 639 5.09 -16.81 0.22
CA ALA A 639 3.96 -16.01 0.67
C ALA A 639 3.90 -14.62 -0.01
N ALA A 640 5.05 -14.08 -0.43
CA ALA A 640 5.16 -12.80 -1.11
C ALA A 640 4.71 -12.84 -2.58
N ASP A 641 4.91 -13.97 -3.28
CA ASP A 641 4.55 -14.15 -4.70
C ASP A 641 3.79 -15.46 -4.99
N PRO A 642 2.61 -15.67 -4.38
CA PRO A 642 1.95 -16.98 -4.38
C PRO A 642 1.41 -17.44 -5.75
N ASP A 643 1.40 -16.55 -6.75
CA ASP A 643 1.06 -16.92 -8.13
C ASP A 643 2.20 -17.68 -8.83
N ARG A 644 3.44 -17.46 -8.39
CA ARG A 644 4.63 -18.12 -8.89
C ARG A 644 4.93 -19.42 -8.13
N TYR A 645 4.47 -19.57 -6.89
CA TYR A 645 4.81 -20.73 -6.05
C TYR A 645 3.72 -21.79 -5.96
N VAL A 646 4.16 -23.04 -5.94
CA VAL A 646 3.38 -24.21 -5.52
C VAL A 646 4.13 -24.83 -4.36
N VAL A 647 3.60 -24.65 -3.14
CA VAL A 647 4.18 -25.22 -1.93
C VAL A 647 3.71 -26.66 -1.78
N ILE A 648 4.64 -27.57 -1.63
CA ILE A 648 4.42 -29.01 -1.51
C ILE A 648 4.97 -29.48 -0.19
N ASP A 649 4.12 -30.12 0.61
CA ASP A 649 4.55 -30.90 1.76
C ASP A 649 5.51 -32.00 1.28
N ALA A 650 6.77 -31.87 1.71
CA ALA A 650 7.89 -32.72 1.33
C ALA A 650 8.22 -33.79 2.39
N ASP A 651 7.34 -34.00 3.38
CA ASP A 651 7.46 -35.11 4.33
C ASP A 651 7.01 -36.43 3.67
N GLY A 652 7.89 -37.44 3.65
CA GLY A 652 7.60 -38.78 3.10
C GLY A 652 8.75 -39.31 2.23
N THR A 653 8.45 -40.34 1.43
CA THR A 653 9.37 -40.90 0.43
C THR A 653 9.42 -40.06 -0.84
N ASP A 654 10.53 -40.12 -1.60
CA ASP A 654 10.70 -39.35 -2.83
C ASP A 654 9.57 -39.58 -3.86
N THR A 655 9.03 -40.79 -3.91
CA THR A 655 7.92 -41.18 -4.78
C THR A 655 6.59 -40.55 -4.35
N GLU A 656 6.34 -40.47 -3.05
CA GLU A 656 5.15 -39.80 -2.49
C GLU A 656 5.19 -38.29 -2.75
N VAL A 657 6.35 -37.66 -2.51
CA VAL A 657 6.55 -36.23 -2.78
C VAL A 657 6.37 -35.94 -4.28
N ALA A 658 6.95 -36.77 -5.16
CA ALA A 658 6.76 -36.65 -6.60
C ALA A 658 5.27 -36.78 -7.01
N ALA A 659 4.51 -37.68 -6.38
CA ALA A 659 3.08 -37.80 -6.62
C ALA A 659 2.29 -36.54 -6.19
N ARG A 660 2.66 -35.92 -5.07
CA ARG A 660 2.07 -34.65 -4.61
C ARG A 660 2.38 -33.51 -5.57
N ILE A 661 3.63 -33.37 -6.02
CA ILE A 661 4.04 -32.38 -7.02
C ILE A 661 3.20 -32.53 -8.30
N ARG A 662 3.10 -33.75 -8.85
CA ARG A 662 2.32 -34.02 -10.07
C ARG A 662 0.84 -33.64 -9.89
N THR A 663 0.26 -33.96 -8.75
CA THR A 663 -1.15 -33.64 -8.44
C THR A 663 -1.38 -32.14 -8.39
N ALA A 664 -0.51 -31.40 -7.69
CA ALA A 664 -0.62 -29.94 -7.59
C ALA A 664 -0.42 -29.26 -8.96
N LEU A 665 0.57 -29.70 -9.73
CA LEU A 665 0.85 -29.13 -11.05
C LEU A 665 -0.25 -29.41 -12.07
N ARG A 666 -0.91 -30.57 -12.01
CA ARG A 666 -2.10 -30.84 -12.84
C ARG A 666 -3.20 -29.80 -12.57
N ALA A 667 -3.46 -29.45 -11.32
CA ALA A 667 -4.45 -28.43 -10.98
C ALA A 667 -4.07 -27.04 -11.53
N VAL A 668 -2.77 -26.68 -11.45
CA VAL A 668 -2.24 -25.43 -11.99
C VAL A 668 -2.34 -25.38 -13.52
N PHE A 669 -1.98 -26.46 -14.21
CA PHE A 669 -1.97 -26.51 -15.68
C PHE A 669 -3.38 -26.54 -16.28
N VAL A 670 -4.36 -27.16 -15.63
CA VAL A 670 -5.78 -27.12 -16.07
C VAL A 670 -6.34 -25.70 -16.01
N GLY A 671 -5.97 -24.90 -15.00
CA GLY A 671 -6.49 -23.55 -14.81
C GLY A 671 -5.77 -22.44 -15.57
N ARG A 672 -4.46 -22.57 -15.85
CA ARG A 672 -3.63 -21.48 -16.37
C ARG A 672 -2.77 -21.80 -17.61
N LEU A 673 -2.46 -23.07 -17.89
CA LEU A 673 -1.39 -23.46 -18.83
C LEU A 673 -1.70 -24.79 -19.54
N SER A 674 -2.89 -24.92 -20.12
CA SER A 674 -3.40 -26.18 -20.68
C SER A 674 -2.50 -26.80 -21.77
N ALA A 675 -1.70 -25.96 -22.45
CA ALA A 675 -0.74 -26.38 -23.48
C ALA A 675 0.53 -27.05 -22.94
N LEU A 676 0.77 -27.02 -21.62
CA LEU A 676 1.94 -27.61 -20.96
C LEU A 676 1.64 -28.94 -20.24
N ALA A 677 0.36 -29.35 -20.16
CA ALA A 677 -0.02 -30.57 -19.47
C ALA A 677 0.43 -31.82 -20.26
N PRO A 678 1.08 -32.82 -19.60
CA PRO A 678 1.34 -34.10 -20.24
C PRO A 678 0.03 -34.82 -20.59
N ALA A 679 0.01 -35.55 -21.71
CA ALA A 679 -1.16 -36.34 -22.11
C ALA A 679 -1.51 -37.32 -20.97
N ALA A 680 -2.79 -37.44 -20.62
CA ALA A 680 -3.23 -38.33 -19.56
C ALA A 680 -2.81 -39.77 -19.88
N SER A 681 -1.78 -40.27 -19.22
CA SER A 681 -1.47 -41.70 -19.20
C SER A 681 -2.66 -42.42 -18.56
N THR A 682 -3.08 -43.52 -19.19
CA THR A 682 -4.12 -44.46 -18.76
C THR A 682 -4.08 -44.66 -17.24
N PRO A 683 -5.22 -44.68 -16.53
CA PRO A 683 -5.20 -44.78 -15.07
C PRO A 683 -4.47 -46.06 -14.66
N GLU A 684 -3.39 -45.94 -13.89
CA GLU A 684 -2.89 -47.06 -13.10
C GLU A 684 -4.05 -47.55 -12.24
N GLN A 685 -4.42 -48.82 -12.42
CA GLN A 685 -5.43 -49.46 -11.59
C GLN A 685 -5.04 -49.29 -10.12
N PRO A 686 -6.00 -48.99 -9.23
CA PRO A 686 -5.72 -48.90 -7.82
C PRO A 686 -5.18 -50.25 -7.34
N VAL A 687 -3.97 -50.27 -6.79
CA VAL A 687 -3.43 -51.42 -6.09
C VAL A 687 -4.33 -51.68 -4.89
N THR A 688 -5.23 -52.66 -5.03
CA THR A 688 -5.95 -53.26 -3.91
C THR A 688 -4.94 -54.08 -3.11
N LEU A 689 -4.52 -53.56 -1.97
CA LEU A 689 -3.89 -54.35 -0.91
C LEU A 689 -4.91 -55.41 -0.44
N PRO A 690 -4.61 -56.71 -0.47
CA PRO A 690 -5.45 -57.71 0.18
C PRO A 690 -5.34 -57.52 1.69
N LEU A 691 -6.46 -57.16 2.32
CA LEU A 691 -6.64 -57.30 3.76
C LEU A 691 -7.13 -58.72 4.01
N ASP A 692 -6.22 -59.67 4.15
CA ASP A 692 -6.54 -60.97 4.76
C ASP A 692 -6.58 -60.77 6.28
N VAL A 693 -7.81 -60.72 6.80
CA VAL A 693 -8.11 -60.90 8.22
C VAL A 693 -8.45 -62.39 8.37
N ASP A 694 -7.47 -63.19 8.78
CA ASP A 694 -7.72 -64.56 9.23
C ASP A 694 -8.12 -64.53 10.73
N GLU A 695 -9.37 -64.87 11.02
CA GLU A 695 -9.79 -65.44 12.30
C GLU A 695 -9.64 -66.97 12.26
N PRO A 696 -9.26 -67.62 13.37
CA PRO A 696 -8.84 -69.02 13.35
C PRO A 696 -10.04 -69.97 13.41
N SER A 697 -10.05 -70.99 12.55
CA SER A 697 -10.88 -72.18 12.72
C SER A 697 -10.01 -73.44 12.77
N ALA A 698 -10.34 -74.27 13.75
CA ALA A 698 -9.60 -75.43 14.23
C ALA A 698 -9.60 -76.64 13.28
N GLU A 699 -8.62 -77.53 13.54
CA GLU A 699 -8.54 -78.96 13.18
C GLU A 699 -8.42 -79.28 11.67
N GLU A 700 -7.55 -80.15 11.16
CA GLU A 700 -7.10 -81.46 11.66
C GLU A 700 -5.83 -81.91 10.88
N THR A 701 -4.88 -82.51 11.59
CA THR A 701 -3.84 -83.53 11.20
C THR A 701 -3.66 -83.89 9.71
N ARG A 702 -2.44 -84.02 9.12
CA ARG A 702 -1.36 -85.03 9.38
C ARG A 702 -0.32 -84.99 8.20
N PRO A 703 0.77 -85.79 8.21
CA PRO A 703 2.15 -85.42 8.58
C PRO A 703 3.12 -85.15 7.41
N VAL A 704 4.28 -84.60 7.81
CA VAL A 704 5.49 -84.28 7.03
C VAL A 704 6.20 -85.55 6.54
N GLU A 705 6.56 -85.58 5.26
CA GLU A 705 7.53 -86.51 4.69
C GLU A 705 8.82 -85.76 4.35
N THR A 706 9.91 -86.21 4.95
CA THR A 706 11.28 -85.69 4.85
C THR A 706 12.05 -86.37 3.72
N ALA A 707 12.68 -85.59 2.84
CA ALA A 707 13.79 -85.99 1.95
C ALA A 707 14.20 -84.75 1.13
N ASP A 708 15.44 -84.43 0.80
CA ASP A 708 16.74 -85.03 1.01
C ASP A 708 17.77 -83.93 0.72
N ALA A 709 18.89 -83.95 1.42
CA ALA A 709 20.03 -83.09 1.18
C ALA A 709 21.10 -83.92 0.49
N SER A 710 21.64 -83.46 -0.64
CA SER A 710 23.08 -83.56 -0.93
C SER A 710 23.43 -83.15 -2.37
N ARG A 711 24.71 -82.76 -2.50
CA ARG A 711 25.56 -82.71 -3.71
C ARG A 711 25.43 -81.43 -4.56
N VAL A 712 26.52 -80.71 -4.87
CA VAL A 712 27.86 -81.17 -5.28
C VAL A 712 28.93 -80.11 -4.99
N GLU A 713 30.05 -80.56 -4.40
CA GLU A 713 31.38 -79.94 -4.46
C GLU A 713 32.03 -80.12 -5.84
N ALA A 714 32.87 -79.14 -6.20
CA ALA A 714 34.01 -79.23 -7.11
C ALA A 714 33.74 -79.40 -8.63
N LYS A 715 33.87 -78.28 -9.37
CA LYS A 715 35.10 -77.99 -10.14
C LYS A 715 35.17 -76.53 -10.58
#